data_AF-A0A7K5TBW1-F1
#
_entry.id   AF-A0A7K5TBW1-F1
#
_cell.length_a   1.000
_cell.length_b   1.000
_cell.length_c   1.000
_cell.angle_alpha   90.00
_cell.angle_beta   90.00
_cell.angle_gamma   90.00
#
_symmetry.space_group_name_H-M   'P 1'
#
loop_
_entity.id
_entity.type
_entity.pdbx_description
1 polymer ?
#
loop_
_entity_poly.entity_id
_entity_poly.type
_entity_poly.pdbx_seq_one_letter_code
_entity_poly.pdbx_strand_id
1 'polypeptide(L)'
;MGRAVTVATCALNQWALDFEGNLERILRSIDIAKSKGARYRLGPELEICGYGCSDHYYESDTLLHSFQVLEKLLESPATQDIICDVGMPVLHRNVRYNCRVIFLNKKILLIRPKISLANAGNYRELRWFTPWSKARHVEEYFLPRIIQEVTGQETVPFGDAVLATKDTCLGAEICEELWAPNSPHIEMGLDGVEIFTNSSGSHHVLRKAHTRVDLVNSATAKNGGIYILANQKGCDGDRLYYDGCAMISMNGETVAQGSQFSLDDVEVLVATLDLEDVRSYRAEISSRNLAASKVNPYPRVKVNFALSCPDDLAVPTCMPIQWRHHSPEEEISLGPACWLWDYLRRSKQAGFLLPLSGGIDSSATACIVYSMCHQVCLAVKNGNADVLADARRIVNDETYIPEDPREFCKRVFTTCYMASENSSQDTCNRAKLLAEQIGSYHINLNIDAAVKAVVGIFSVVTGQTPRFSVYGGSSRESLALQNVQARIRMVLAYLFAQLTLWARGMPGGLLVLGSANVDESLRGYLTKYDCSSADINPIGGISKTDLKNFIQYCIENFQLTALRSIMSAPPTAELEPLVDGQVAQTDEADMGMTYTELSIYGKLRKIAKAGPYSMFCKLINIWKEICTPREVASKVKHFFRMYSVNRHKMTTLTPSYHAENYSPDDNRFDLRPFLYNTSWSWQFRCIDKQVN
;
A
#
# COMPACT_ATOMS: atom_id res chain seq x y z
N MET A 1 -18.74 -3.32 -40.36
CA MET A 1 -18.11 -4.03 -39.24
C MET A 1 -17.32 -2.98 -38.51
N GLY A 2 -17.57 -2.77 -37.21
CA GLY A 2 -16.73 -1.85 -36.45
C GLY A 2 -15.30 -2.38 -36.36
N ARG A 3 -14.31 -1.51 -36.59
CA ARG A 3 -12.87 -1.81 -36.51
C ARG A 3 -12.24 -1.15 -35.29
N ALA A 4 -12.11 0.18 -35.30
CA ALA A 4 -11.39 0.90 -34.26
C ALA A 4 -12.29 1.22 -33.06
N VAL A 5 -11.87 0.77 -31.87
CA VAL A 5 -12.57 1.03 -30.61
C VAL A 5 -11.71 1.89 -29.71
N THR A 6 -12.32 2.89 -29.07
CA THR A 6 -11.68 3.71 -28.05
C THR A 6 -12.22 3.31 -26.67
N VAL A 7 -11.32 2.83 -25.82
CA VAL A 7 -11.64 2.31 -24.49
C VAL A 7 -10.88 3.06 -23.42
N ALA A 8 -11.47 3.18 -22.23
CA ALA A 8 -10.87 3.85 -21.09
C ALA A 8 -10.75 2.94 -19.87
N THR A 9 -9.67 3.13 -19.13
CA THR A 9 -9.46 2.60 -17.77
C THR A 9 -8.98 3.71 -16.86
N CYS A 10 -9.06 3.52 -15.56
CA CYS A 10 -8.66 4.56 -14.62
C CYS A 10 -8.03 4.01 -13.35
N ALA A 11 -7.32 4.92 -12.68
CA ALA A 11 -6.91 4.76 -11.30
C ALA A 11 -7.57 5.86 -10.45
N LEU A 12 -8.31 5.43 -9.41
CA LEU A 12 -9.06 6.35 -8.54
C LEU A 12 -8.56 6.29 -7.11
N ASN A 13 -8.47 7.45 -6.47
CA ASN A 13 -8.16 7.55 -5.04
C ASN A 13 -9.42 7.51 -4.19
N GLN A 14 -10.13 6.37 -4.24
CA GLN A 14 -11.33 6.18 -3.43
C GLN A 14 -10.99 6.19 -1.93
N TRP A 15 -12.01 6.45 -1.12
CA TRP A 15 -11.93 6.42 0.34
C TRP A 15 -13.06 5.54 0.88
N ALA A 16 -12.75 4.59 1.75
CA ALA A 16 -13.74 3.70 2.33
C ALA A 16 -14.89 4.49 2.96
N LEU A 17 -16.12 4.18 2.51
CA LEU A 17 -17.38 4.80 2.92
C LEU A 17 -17.57 6.29 2.57
N ASP A 18 -16.62 6.92 1.86
CA ASP A 18 -16.76 8.28 1.31
C ASP A 18 -17.63 8.26 0.04
N PHE A 19 -18.90 7.88 0.18
CA PHE A 19 -19.80 7.68 -0.97
C PHE A 19 -19.93 8.92 -1.86
N GLU A 20 -19.92 10.12 -1.27
CA GLU A 20 -19.96 11.38 -2.02
C GLU A 20 -18.70 11.58 -2.85
N GLY A 21 -17.51 11.57 -2.23
CA GLY A 21 -16.26 11.74 -2.96
C GLY A 21 -15.99 10.59 -3.94
N ASN A 22 -16.40 9.36 -3.62
CA ASN A 22 -16.30 8.23 -4.52
C ASN A 22 -17.19 8.40 -5.76
N LEU A 23 -18.43 8.88 -5.59
CA LEU A 23 -19.33 9.22 -6.69
C LEU A 23 -18.71 10.31 -7.59
N GLU A 24 -18.21 11.40 -7.00
CA GLU A 24 -17.59 12.50 -7.74
C GLU A 24 -16.38 12.04 -8.56
N ARG A 25 -15.49 11.22 -7.98
CA ARG A 25 -14.32 10.67 -8.67
C ARG A 25 -14.72 9.74 -9.82
N ILE A 26 -15.75 8.91 -9.64
CA ILE A 26 -16.29 8.04 -10.69
C ILE A 26 -16.84 8.89 -11.84
N LEU A 27 -17.71 9.86 -11.55
CA LEU A 27 -18.29 10.77 -12.54
C LEU A 27 -17.21 11.53 -13.33
N ARG A 28 -16.24 12.13 -12.65
CA ARG A 28 -15.12 12.84 -13.28
C ARG A 28 -14.33 11.93 -14.21
N SER A 29 -14.11 10.67 -13.83
CA SER A 29 -13.40 9.71 -14.69
C SER A 29 -14.21 9.33 -15.94
N ILE A 30 -15.54 9.26 -15.82
CA ILE A 30 -16.46 8.99 -16.94
C ILE A 30 -16.47 10.18 -17.91
N ASP A 31 -16.53 11.41 -17.38
CA ASP A 31 -16.48 12.63 -18.19
C ASP A 31 -15.15 12.75 -18.95
N ILE A 32 -14.01 12.49 -18.30
CA ILE A 32 -12.69 12.48 -18.96
C ILE A 32 -12.62 11.38 -20.04
N ALA A 33 -13.17 10.19 -19.76
CA ALA A 33 -13.20 9.10 -20.73
C ALA A 33 -14.01 9.50 -21.98
N LYS A 34 -15.21 10.05 -21.80
CA LYS A 34 -16.07 10.52 -22.89
C LYS A 34 -15.47 11.69 -23.65
N SER A 35 -14.86 12.66 -22.98
CA SER A 35 -14.22 13.80 -23.64
C SER A 35 -13.06 13.38 -24.54
N LYS A 36 -12.46 12.22 -24.25
CA LYS A 36 -11.41 11.57 -25.05
C LYS A 36 -11.96 10.54 -26.06
N GLY A 37 -13.28 10.46 -26.24
CA GLY A 37 -13.93 9.62 -27.24
C GLY A 37 -14.15 8.16 -26.84
N ALA A 38 -13.90 7.78 -25.58
CA ALA A 38 -14.09 6.40 -25.14
C ALA A 38 -15.58 6.01 -25.10
N ARG A 39 -15.87 4.78 -25.54
CA ARG A 39 -17.24 4.19 -25.49
C ARG A 39 -17.39 3.08 -24.46
N TYR A 40 -16.31 2.76 -23.75
CA TYR A 40 -16.28 1.90 -22.57
C TYR A 40 -15.38 2.54 -21.52
N ARG A 41 -15.82 2.57 -20.25
CA ARG A 41 -15.00 2.98 -19.10
C ARG A 41 -14.97 1.88 -18.06
N LEU A 42 -13.77 1.43 -17.72
CA LEU A 42 -13.48 0.51 -16.61
C LEU A 42 -13.06 1.27 -15.35
N GLY A 43 -13.72 0.99 -14.22
CA GLY A 43 -13.31 1.47 -12.90
C GLY A 43 -12.69 0.40 -12.00
N PRO A 44 -12.01 0.79 -10.89
CA PRO A 44 -11.43 -0.14 -9.93
C PRO A 44 -12.43 -1.07 -9.23
N GLU A 45 -11.91 -2.07 -8.54
CA GLU A 45 -12.70 -3.02 -7.75
C GLU A 45 -13.37 -2.32 -6.57
N LEU A 46 -14.68 -2.57 -6.37
CA LEU A 46 -15.48 -1.99 -5.28
C LEU A 46 -15.40 -0.45 -5.19
N GLU A 47 -15.17 0.24 -6.32
CA GLU A 47 -14.91 1.68 -6.33
C GLU A 47 -16.03 2.53 -5.72
N ILE A 48 -17.30 2.09 -5.75
CA ILE A 48 -18.41 2.87 -5.19
C ILE A 48 -18.26 3.09 -3.69
N CYS A 49 -17.90 2.05 -2.94
CA CYS A 49 -17.72 2.12 -1.50
C CYS A 49 -16.25 2.34 -1.09
N GLY A 50 -15.31 2.13 -2.02
CA GLY A 50 -13.89 1.96 -1.72
C GLY A 50 -13.60 0.51 -1.28
N TYR A 51 -12.47 -0.04 -1.73
CA TYR A 51 -12.14 -1.46 -1.48
C TYR A 51 -11.99 -1.79 0.01
N GLY A 52 -11.37 -0.91 0.79
CA GLY A 52 -10.94 -1.12 2.17
C GLY A 52 -12.01 -1.06 3.26
N CYS A 53 -13.31 -1.19 2.95
CA CYS A 53 -14.40 -1.06 3.95
C CYS A 53 -14.34 -2.08 5.11
N SER A 54 -13.60 -3.19 4.95
CA SER A 54 -13.42 -4.19 6.00
C SER A 54 -14.76 -4.69 6.57
N ASP A 55 -14.94 -4.70 7.89
CA ASP A 55 -16.16 -5.24 8.52
C ASP A 55 -17.42 -4.39 8.27
N HIS A 56 -17.29 -3.17 7.72
CA HIS A 56 -18.44 -2.41 7.24
C HIS A 56 -19.15 -3.10 6.07
N TYR A 57 -18.53 -4.07 5.39
CA TYR A 57 -19.24 -4.92 4.43
C TYR A 57 -20.36 -5.76 5.07
N TYR A 58 -20.31 -6.01 6.38
CA TYR A 58 -21.42 -6.67 7.08
C TYR A 58 -22.63 -5.77 7.26
N GLU A 59 -22.43 -4.46 7.29
CA GLU A 59 -23.46 -3.46 7.53
C GLU A 59 -24.33 -3.31 6.27
N SER A 60 -25.66 -3.31 6.44
CA SER A 60 -26.60 -3.12 5.35
C SER A 60 -26.47 -1.75 4.69
N ASP A 61 -26.00 -0.76 5.45
CA ASP A 61 -25.89 0.63 5.00
C ASP A 61 -24.86 0.74 3.87
N THR A 62 -23.78 -0.06 3.91
CA THR A 62 -22.82 -0.15 2.81
C THR A 62 -23.47 -0.61 1.50
N LEU A 63 -24.40 -1.57 1.55
CA LEU A 63 -25.18 -2.00 0.39
C LEU A 63 -26.14 -0.90 -0.06
N LEU A 64 -26.87 -0.29 0.87
CA LEU A 64 -27.85 0.77 0.60
C LEU A 64 -27.22 1.98 -0.07
N HIS A 65 -26.16 2.55 0.52
CA HIS A 65 -25.50 3.74 -0.02
C HIS A 65 -24.79 3.44 -1.34
N SER A 66 -24.29 2.22 -1.52
CA SER A 66 -23.76 1.82 -2.83
C SER A 66 -24.84 1.83 -3.92
N PHE A 67 -26.07 1.40 -3.61
CA PHE A 67 -27.19 1.50 -4.54
C PHE A 67 -27.65 2.96 -4.76
N GLN A 68 -27.60 3.82 -3.75
CA GLN A 68 -27.89 5.25 -3.92
C GLN A 68 -26.85 5.94 -4.82
N VAL A 69 -25.57 5.60 -4.68
CA VAL A 69 -24.53 6.07 -5.61
C VAL A 69 -24.78 5.53 -7.02
N LEU A 70 -25.13 4.25 -7.16
CA LEU A 70 -25.47 3.67 -8.46
C LEU A 70 -26.68 4.36 -9.11
N GLU A 71 -27.71 4.69 -8.33
CA GLU A 71 -28.86 5.49 -8.77
C GLU A 71 -28.39 6.82 -9.36
N LYS A 72 -27.54 7.57 -8.65
CA LYS A 72 -26.99 8.84 -9.15
C LYS A 72 -26.14 8.68 -10.41
N LEU A 73 -25.35 7.62 -10.51
CA LEU A 73 -24.59 7.31 -11.71
C LEU A 73 -25.53 7.04 -12.90
N LEU A 74 -26.59 6.25 -12.71
CA LEU A 74 -27.56 5.95 -13.76
C LEU A 74 -28.30 7.21 -14.23
N GLU A 75 -28.68 8.11 -13.31
CA GLU A 75 -29.39 9.36 -13.64
C GLU A 75 -28.50 10.37 -14.38
N SER A 76 -27.19 10.30 -14.19
CA SER A 76 -26.25 11.31 -14.66
C SER A 76 -26.14 11.38 -16.19
N PRO A 77 -26.25 12.58 -16.80
CA PRO A 77 -25.98 12.76 -18.23
C PRO A 77 -24.55 12.39 -18.64
N ALA A 78 -23.60 12.44 -17.68
CA ALA A 78 -22.23 12.00 -17.90
C ALA A 78 -22.17 10.56 -18.41
N THR A 79 -23.06 9.67 -18.00
CA THR A 79 -22.99 8.24 -18.36
C THR A 79 -23.72 7.89 -19.67
N GLN A 80 -24.23 8.88 -20.40
CA GLN A 80 -24.92 8.64 -21.66
C GLN A 80 -23.94 8.23 -22.78
N ASP A 81 -24.32 7.23 -23.58
CA ASP A 81 -23.60 6.71 -24.75
C ASP A 81 -22.17 6.23 -24.48
N ILE A 82 -21.93 5.75 -23.25
CA ILE A 82 -20.73 5.04 -22.82
C ILE A 82 -21.15 3.85 -21.95
N ILE A 83 -20.52 2.68 -22.16
CA ILE A 83 -20.69 1.56 -21.23
C ILE A 83 -19.85 1.84 -19.99
N CYS A 84 -20.49 1.85 -18.82
CA CYS A 84 -19.84 2.05 -17.54
C CYS A 84 -19.79 0.73 -16.78
N ASP A 85 -18.58 0.34 -16.35
CA ASP A 85 -18.33 -0.83 -15.54
C ASP A 85 -17.80 -0.37 -14.18
N VAL A 86 -18.64 -0.52 -13.14
CA VAL A 86 -18.37 -0.05 -11.77
C VAL A 86 -18.41 -1.19 -10.76
N GLY A 87 -17.72 -1.04 -9.62
CA GLY A 87 -17.64 -2.06 -8.57
C GLY A 87 -18.43 -1.71 -7.30
N MET A 88 -19.22 -2.65 -6.78
CA MET A 88 -19.92 -2.52 -5.48
C MET A 88 -20.27 -3.88 -4.85
N PRO A 89 -20.50 -3.95 -3.53
CA PRO A 89 -21.05 -5.15 -2.91
C PRO A 89 -22.52 -5.33 -3.30
N VAL A 90 -22.94 -6.56 -3.58
CA VAL A 90 -24.35 -6.89 -3.89
C VAL A 90 -24.78 -8.12 -3.10
N LEU A 91 -25.96 -8.05 -2.50
CA LEU A 91 -26.60 -9.18 -1.81
C LEU A 91 -27.61 -9.85 -2.76
N HIS A 92 -27.31 -11.06 -3.22
CA HIS A 92 -28.21 -11.86 -4.06
C HIS A 92 -28.66 -13.10 -3.29
N ARG A 93 -29.99 -13.27 -3.12
CA ARG A 93 -30.59 -14.40 -2.37
C ARG A 93 -29.95 -14.62 -0.99
N ASN A 94 -29.76 -13.54 -0.23
CA ASN A 94 -29.09 -13.51 1.09
C ASN A 94 -27.60 -13.90 1.09
N VAL A 95 -26.94 -13.93 -0.07
CA VAL A 95 -25.49 -14.16 -0.17
C VAL A 95 -24.82 -12.91 -0.71
N ARG A 96 -23.75 -12.46 -0.05
CA ARG A 96 -23.03 -11.23 -0.41
C ARG A 96 -21.90 -11.54 -1.38
N TYR A 97 -21.85 -10.78 -2.47
CA TYR A 97 -20.86 -10.90 -3.52
C TYR A 97 -20.16 -9.56 -3.73
N ASN A 98 -18.88 -9.63 -4.08
CA ASN A 98 -18.14 -8.52 -4.66
C ASN A 98 -18.46 -8.52 -6.17
N CYS A 99 -19.05 -7.44 -6.69
CA CYS A 99 -19.62 -7.43 -8.03
C CYS A 99 -19.12 -6.29 -8.89
N ARG A 100 -19.09 -6.55 -10.20
CA ARG A 100 -19.19 -5.54 -11.24
C ARG A 100 -20.65 -5.28 -11.56
N VAL A 101 -21.04 -4.03 -11.68
CA VAL A 101 -22.34 -3.60 -12.20
C VAL A 101 -22.07 -2.85 -13.50
N ILE A 102 -22.46 -3.45 -14.62
CA ILE A 102 -22.21 -2.89 -15.94
C ILE A 102 -23.51 -2.30 -16.47
N PHE A 103 -23.49 -1.03 -16.86
CA PHE A 103 -24.68 -0.32 -17.31
C PHE A 103 -24.40 0.59 -18.51
N LEU A 104 -25.46 0.90 -19.24
CA LEU A 104 -25.46 1.79 -20.40
C LEU A 104 -26.83 2.47 -20.49
N ASN A 105 -26.85 3.79 -20.69
CA ASN A 105 -28.07 4.56 -20.98
C ASN A 105 -29.24 4.23 -20.02
N LYS A 106 -29.00 4.38 -18.71
CA LYS A 106 -29.98 4.12 -17.63
C LYS A 106 -30.44 2.66 -17.52
N LYS A 107 -29.76 1.71 -18.17
CA LYS A 107 -30.07 0.29 -18.08
C LYS A 107 -28.88 -0.50 -17.57
N ILE A 108 -29.10 -1.31 -16.54
CA ILE A 108 -28.12 -2.28 -16.07
C ILE A 108 -28.14 -3.47 -17.03
N LEU A 109 -26.97 -3.80 -17.58
CA LEU A 109 -26.77 -4.86 -18.56
C LEU A 109 -26.48 -6.19 -17.87
N LEU A 110 -25.58 -6.18 -16.88
CA LEU A 110 -25.10 -7.38 -16.18
C LEU A 110 -24.57 -6.99 -14.79
N ILE A 111 -24.89 -7.82 -13.79
CA ILE A 111 -24.18 -7.83 -12.51
C ILE A 111 -23.28 -9.08 -12.47
N ARG A 112 -21.96 -8.90 -12.53
CA ARG A 112 -20.97 -9.99 -12.55
C ARG A 112 -20.32 -10.14 -11.16
N PRO A 113 -20.69 -11.16 -10.36
CA PRO A 113 -20.03 -11.44 -9.08
C PRO A 113 -18.66 -12.07 -9.26
N LYS A 114 -17.71 -11.76 -8.37
CA LYS A 114 -16.37 -12.36 -8.30
C LYS A 114 -16.42 -13.87 -8.05
N ILE A 115 -15.64 -14.64 -8.80
CA ILE A 115 -15.57 -16.10 -8.72
C ILE A 115 -14.37 -16.62 -7.92
N SER A 116 -13.27 -15.85 -7.87
CA SER A 116 -12.07 -16.18 -7.11
C SER A 116 -11.76 -15.07 -6.11
N LEU A 117 -11.91 -15.36 -4.82
CA LEU A 117 -11.72 -14.38 -3.74
C LEU A 117 -10.31 -14.42 -3.15
N ALA A 118 -9.74 -13.24 -2.91
CA ALA A 118 -8.44 -13.05 -2.30
C ALA A 118 -8.50 -13.31 -0.79
N ASN A 119 -7.70 -14.28 -0.30
CA ASN A 119 -7.70 -14.68 1.11
C ASN A 119 -6.28 -14.94 1.65
N ALA A 120 -5.30 -14.18 1.19
CA ALA A 120 -3.90 -14.29 1.59
C ALA A 120 -3.29 -12.93 1.95
N GLY A 121 -2.36 -12.94 2.92
CA GLY A 121 -1.66 -11.74 3.37
C GLY A 121 -2.62 -10.71 3.99
N ASN A 122 -2.69 -9.52 3.39
CA ASN A 122 -3.63 -8.47 3.82
C ASN A 122 -5.07 -8.77 3.40
N TYR A 123 -5.27 -9.54 2.33
CA TYR A 123 -6.60 -9.86 1.81
C TYR A 123 -7.28 -10.96 2.61
N ARG A 124 -8.59 -10.79 2.80
CA ARG A 124 -9.45 -11.73 3.53
C ARG A 124 -10.91 -11.64 3.07
N GLU A 125 -11.12 -11.54 1.76
CA GLU A 125 -12.44 -11.30 1.15
C GLU A 125 -13.49 -12.34 1.55
N LEU A 126 -13.08 -13.60 1.79
CA LEU A 126 -13.95 -14.67 2.29
C LEU A 126 -14.58 -14.37 3.65
N ARG A 127 -14.07 -13.37 4.39
CA ARG A 127 -14.70 -12.87 5.60
C ARG A 127 -16.07 -12.25 5.30
N TRP A 128 -16.21 -11.53 4.17
CA TRP A 128 -17.40 -10.72 3.88
C TRP A 128 -18.19 -11.20 2.67
N PHE A 129 -17.52 -11.83 1.71
CA PHE A 129 -18.04 -12.22 0.41
C PHE A 129 -17.99 -13.73 0.19
N THR A 130 -18.88 -14.22 -0.66
CA THR A 130 -18.89 -15.59 -1.16
C THR A 130 -18.49 -15.59 -2.64
N PRO A 131 -17.64 -16.54 -3.10
CA PRO A 131 -17.35 -16.67 -4.52
C PRO A 131 -18.60 -17.15 -5.27
N TRP A 132 -18.83 -16.62 -6.47
CA TRP A 132 -19.84 -17.19 -7.35
C TRP A 132 -19.38 -18.56 -7.89
N SER A 133 -20.14 -19.61 -7.59
CA SER A 133 -19.76 -20.99 -7.88
C SER A 133 -20.41 -21.59 -9.13
N LYS A 134 -21.37 -20.87 -9.76
CA LYS A 134 -22.11 -21.36 -10.92
C LYS A 134 -21.48 -20.84 -12.21
N ALA A 135 -20.36 -21.45 -12.59
CA ALA A 135 -19.63 -21.09 -13.81
C ALA A 135 -20.56 -21.13 -15.05
N ARG A 136 -20.44 -20.14 -15.94
CA ARG A 136 -21.23 -20.00 -17.18
C ARG A 136 -22.74 -20.06 -16.96
N HIS A 137 -23.20 -19.53 -15.84
CA HIS A 137 -24.62 -19.49 -15.50
C HIS A 137 -25.00 -18.11 -14.97
N VAL A 138 -26.23 -17.70 -15.30
CA VAL A 138 -26.85 -16.48 -14.82
C VAL A 138 -28.17 -16.79 -14.15
N GLU A 139 -28.48 -16.03 -13.12
CA GLU A 139 -29.78 -15.98 -12.48
C GLU A 139 -30.39 -14.60 -12.66
N GLU A 140 -31.71 -14.49 -12.45
CA GLU A 140 -32.35 -13.18 -12.36
C GLU A 140 -32.09 -12.57 -10.99
N TYR A 141 -31.60 -11.34 -10.99
CA TYR A 141 -31.47 -10.50 -9.80
C TYR A 141 -32.58 -9.46 -9.79
N PHE A 142 -33.38 -9.46 -8.74
CA PHE A 142 -34.42 -8.45 -8.51
C PHE A 142 -33.78 -7.14 -8.05
N LEU A 143 -33.98 -6.08 -8.82
CA LEU A 143 -33.41 -4.77 -8.53
C LEU A 143 -34.14 -4.12 -7.33
N PRO A 144 -33.43 -3.36 -6.47
CA PRO A 144 -34.08 -2.53 -5.46
C PRO A 144 -35.02 -1.51 -6.11
N ARG A 145 -36.12 -1.14 -5.42
CA ARG A 145 -37.14 -0.22 -5.95
C ARG A 145 -36.54 1.10 -6.48
N ILE A 146 -35.58 1.69 -5.76
CA ILE A 146 -34.88 2.92 -6.18
C ILE A 146 -34.22 2.78 -7.56
N ILE A 147 -33.70 1.59 -7.88
CA ILE A 147 -33.11 1.31 -9.19
C ILE A 147 -34.20 0.99 -10.22
N GLN A 148 -35.28 0.30 -9.83
CA GLN A 148 -36.41 0.04 -10.73
C GLN A 148 -37.05 1.35 -11.21
N GLU A 149 -37.17 2.35 -10.33
CA GLU A 149 -37.75 3.66 -10.63
C GLU A 149 -36.96 4.41 -11.70
N VAL A 150 -35.62 4.37 -11.62
CA VAL A 150 -34.73 5.03 -12.60
C VAL A 150 -34.60 4.24 -13.90
N THR A 151 -34.47 2.91 -13.79
CA THR A 151 -34.13 2.05 -14.94
C THR A 151 -35.37 1.51 -15.66
N GLY A 152 -36.51 1.40 -15.00
CA GLY A 152 -37.68 0.66 -15.50
C GLY A 152 -37.42 -0.84 -15.71
N GLN A 153 -36.42 -1.42 -15.04
CA GLN A 153 -36.13 -2.86 -15.06
C GLN A 153 -36.54 -3.50 -13.74
N GLU A 154 -37.28 -4.60 -13.78
CA GLU A 154 -37.59 -5.39 -12.57
C GLU A 154 -36.41 -6.29 -12.18
N THR A 155 -35.84 -6.97 -13.17
CA THR A 155 -34.72 -7.89 -13.01
C THR A 155 -33.59 -7.63 -14.00
N VAL A 156 -32.40 -8.12 -13.66
CA VAL A 156 -31.21 -8.13 -14.52
C VAL A 156 -30.45 -9.44 -14.42
N PRO A 157 -29.64 -9.82 -15.44
CA PRO A 157 -28.76 -10.97 -15.34
C PRO A 157 -27.72 -10.80 -14.22
N PHE A 158 -27.59 -11.81 -13.37
CA PHE A 158 -26.60 -11.90 -12.31
C PHE A 158 -25.83 -13.21 -12.41
N GLY A 159 -24.53 -13.14 -12.62
CA GLY A 159 -23.69 -14.34 -12.72
C GLY A 159 -22.58 -14.22 -13.75
N ASP A 160 -22.16 -15.36 -14.28
CA ASP A 160 -20.98 -15.48 -15.14
C ASP A 160 -21.39 -15.44 -16.63
N ALA A 161 -21.29 -14.25 -17.22
CA ALA A 161 -21.71 -13.94 -18.58
C ALA A 161 -20.78 -12.91 -19.24
N VAL A 162 -20.93 -12.77 -20.56
CA VAL A 162 -20.18 -11.82 -21.40
C VAL A 162 -21.14 -10.86 -22.11
N LEU A 163 -20.66 -9.66 -22.46
CA LEU A 163 -21.42 -8.67 -23.21
C LEU A 163 -21.15 -8.80 -24.70
N ALA A 164 -22.18 -9.04 -25.51
CA ALA A 164 -22.08 -9.06 -26.97
C ALA A 164 -22.70 -7.78 -27.54
N THR A 165 -21.86 -6.88 -28.03
CA THR A 165 -22.27 -5.67 -28.74
C THR A 165 -22.51 -5.98 -30.23
N LYS A 166 -22.79 -4.96 -31.05
CA LYS A 166 -22.93 -5.12 -32.51
C LYS A 166 -21.63 -5.52 -33.22
N ASP A 167 -20.49 -5.21 -32.61
CA ASP A 167 -19.18 -5.20 -33.25
C ASP A 167 -18.09 -5.93 -32.47
N THR A 168 -18.30 -6.24 -31.18
CA THR A 168 -17.32 -6.95 -30.34
C THR A 168 -17.98 -7.73 -29.19
N CYS A 169 -17.15 -8.41 -28.40
CA CYS A 169 -17.55 -9.14 -27.21
C CYS A 169 -16.58 -8.83 -26.05
N LEU A 170 -17.15 -8.45 -24.89
CA LEU A 170 -16.39 -8.06 -23.70
C LEU A 170 -16.65 -9.05 -22.55
N GLY A 171 -15.60 -9.36 -21.80
CA GLY A 171 -15.64 -10.20 -20.60
C GLY A 171 -15.03 -9.50 -19.39
N ALA A 172 -15.59 -9.76 -18.21
CA ALA A 172 -15.13 -9.19 -16.95
C ALA A 172 -14.39 -10.24 -16.10
N GLU A 173 -13.17 -9.87 -15.72
CA GLU A 173 -12.31 -10.54 -14.76
C GLU A 173 -12.14 -9.59 -13.55
N ILE A 174 -11.98 -10.11 -12.33
CA ILE A 174 -11.88 -9.24 -11.14
C ILE A 174 -10.61 -9.58 -10.36
N CYS A 175 -9.65 -8.64 -10.37
CA CYS A 175 -8.41 -8.67 -9.59
C CYS A 175 -7.68 -10.03 -9.67
N GLU A 176 -7.72 -10.80 -8.57
CA GLU A 176 -7.03 -12.09 -8.40
C GLU A 176 -7.48 -13.18 -9.37
N GLU A 177 -8.64 -13.02 -10.02
CA GLU A 177 -9.05 -13.91 -11.11
C GLU A 177 -7.99 -13.99 -12.25
N LEU A 178 -7.16 -12.97 -12.45
CA LEU A 178 -6.07 -12.95 -13.45
C LEU A 178 -5.03 -14.04 -13.23
N TRP A 179 -4.60 -14.26 -11.98
CA TRP A 179 -3.57 -15.23 -11.64
C TRP A 179 -4.12 -16.46 -10.92
N ALA A 180 -5.44 -16.66 -10.97
CA ALA A 180 -6.04 -17.93 -10.58
C ALA A 180 -5.57 -19.06 -11.52
N PRO A 181 -5.42 -20.32 -11.07
CA PRO A 181 -4.93 -21.39 -11.93
C PRO A 181 -5.76 -21.63 -13.21
N ASN A 182 -7.05 -21.33 -13.16
CA ASN A 182 -7.97 -21.40 -14.29
C ASN A 182 -8.66 -20.04 -14.49
N SER A 183 -7.90 -19.03 -14.88
CA SER A 183 -8.37 -17.66 -15.04
C SER A 183 -9.50 -17.54 -16.09
N PRO A 184 -10.52 -16.69 -15.85
CA PRO A 184 -11.62 -16.46 -16.78
C PRO A 184 -11.21 -16.12 -18.21
N HIS A 185 -10.16 -15.31 -18.40
CA HIS A 185 -9.71 -14.88 -19.72
C HIS A 185 -9.34 -16.04 -20.66
N ILE A 186 -8.96 -17.21 -20.14
CA ILE A 186 -8.63 -18.40 -20.96
C ILE A 186 -9.89 -18.85 -21.71
N GLU A 187 -10.94 -19.17 -20.97
CA GLU A 187 -12.19 -19.70 -21.53
C GLU A 187 -12.97 -18.60 -22.26
N MET A 188 -12.94 -17.36 -21.77
CA MET A 188 -13.51 -16.21 -22.47
C MET A 188 -12.83 -16.01 -23.83
N GLY A 189 -11.49 -16.08 -23.86
CA GLY A 189 -10.72 -15.96 -25.09
C GLY A 189 -11.05 -17.07 -26.09
N LEU A 190 -11.23 -18.31 -25.62
CA LEU A 190 -11.67 -19.44 -26.45
C LEU A 190 -13.10 -19.26 -26.97
N ASP A 191 -14.01 -18.67 -26.20
CA ASP A 191 -15.38 -18.33 -26.64
C ASP A 191 -15.45 -17.08 -27.55
N GLY A 192 -14.30 -16.48 -27.86
CA GLY A 192 -14.20 -15.36 -28.80
C GLY A 192 -14.43 -13.98 -28.17
N VAL A 193 -14.38 -13.84 -26.85
CA VAL A 193 -14.28 -12.52 -26.20
C VAL A 193 -13.03 -11.80 -26.69
N GLU A 194 -13.15 -10.58 -27.17
CA GLU A 194 -12.04 -9.81 -27.76
C GLU A 194 -11.43 -8.83 -26.75
N ILE A 195 -12.23 -8.35 -25.80
CA ILE A 195 -11.82 -7.40 -24.76
C ILE A 195 -12.04 -8.01 -23.38
N PHE A 196 -10.97 -8.13 -22.61
CA PHE A 196 -10.98 -8.52 -21.20
C PHE A 196 -10.83 -7.28 -20.34
N THR A 197 -11.66 -7.18 -19.31
CA THR A 197 -11.63 -6.05 -18.37
C THR A 197 -11.33 -6.58 -16.98
N ASN A 198 -10.36 -5.98 -16.30
CA ASN A 198 -9.96 -6.36 -14.95
C ASN A 198 -10.02 -5.17 -14.01
N SER A 199 -10.96 -5.22 -13.08
CA SER A 199 -10.98 -4.26 -11.98
C SER A 199 -10.22 -4.80 -10.78
N SER A 200 -9.22 -4.05 -10.32
CA SER A 200 -8.36 -4.44 -9.21
C SER A 200 -8.49 -3.51 -8.00
N GLY A 201 -8.24 -4.08 -6.82
CA GLY A 201 -7.92 -3.39 -5.56
C GLY A 201 -6.57 -3.87 -5.05
N SER A 202 -5.52 -3.73 -5.87
CA SER A 202 -4.19 -4.27 -5.61
C SER A 202 -3.29 -3.26 -4.89
N HIS A 203 -2.89 -3.57 -3.65
CA HIS A 203 -1.96 -2.72 -2.89
C HIS A 203 -0.50 -2.86 -3.33
N HIS A 204 0.26 -1.80 -3.05
CA HIS A 204 1.70 -1.72 -3.25
C HIS A 204 2.42 -2.83 -2.48
N VAL A 205 3.34 -3.48 -3.18
CA VAL A 205 4.38 -4.31 -2.59
C VAL A 205 5.66 -3.94 -3.30
N LEU A 206 6.70 -3.62 -2.52
CA LEU A 206 7.98 -3.18 -3.03
C LEU A 206 8.53 -4.21 -4.03
N ARG A 207 8.89 -3.77 -5.24
CA ARG A 207 9.40 -4.56 -6.37
C ARG A 207 8.40 -5.49 -7.05
N LYS A 208 7.10 -5.44 -6.75
CA LYS A 208 6.09 -6.37 -7.33
C LYS A 208 5.49 -5.91 -8.65
N ALA A 209 5.57 -4.61 -9.00
CA ALA A 209 4.83 -4.04 -10.14
C ALA A 209 5.04 -4.80 -11.47
N HIS A 210 6.28 -5.22 -11.77
CA HIS A 210 6.61 -5.99 -12.97
C HIS A 210 5.78 -7.27 -13.12
N THR A 211 5.53 -8.00 -12.03
CA THR A 211 4.75 -9.23 -12.07
C THR A 211 3.33 -8.99 -12.58
N ARG A 212 2.71 -7.85 -12.26
CA ARG A 212 1.36 -7.50 -12.74
C ARG A 212 1.37 -7.25 -14.25
N VAL A 213 2.36 -6.51 -14.74
CA VAL A 213 2.56 -6.23 -16.17
C VAL A 213 2.78 -7.52 -16.94
N ASP A 214 3.67 -8.39 -16.44
CA ASP A 214 4.00 -9.67 -17.06
C ASP A 214 2.78 -10.59 -17.16
N LEU A 215 1.93 -10.64 -16.13
CA LEU A 215 0.70 -11.43 -16.13
C LEU A 215 -0.31 -10.95 -17.18
N VAL A 216 -0.54 -9.63 -17.27
CA VAL A 216 -1.46 -9.04 -18.25
C VAL A 216 -0.97 -9.26 -19.67
N ASN A 217 0.31 -9.01 -19.92
CA ASN A 217 0.92 -9.22 -21.22
C ASN A 217 0.92 -10.71 -21.59
N SER A 218 1.23 -11.62 -20.64
CA SER A 218 1.18 -13.06 -20.88
C SER A 218 -0.24 -13.56 -21.20
N ALA A 219 -1.26 -13.03 -20.52
CA ALA A 219 -2.66 -13.40 -20.75
C ALA A 219 -3.10 -13.08 -22.20
N THR A 220 -2.71 -11.91 -22.71
CA THR A 220 -3.03 -11.49 -24.09
C THR A 220 -2.10 -12.08 -25.13
N ALA A 221 -0.81 -12.30 -24.84
CA ALA A 221 0.10 -12.99 -25.74
C ALA A 221 -0.35 -14.43 -26.02
N LYS A 222 -0.85 -15.14 -25.00
CA LYS A 222 -1.29 -16.53 -25.16
C LYS A 222 -2.63 -16.66 -25.88
N ASN A 223 -3.58 -15.76 -25.60
CA ASN A 223 -4.96 -15.90 -26.07
C ASN A 223 -5.32 -14.96 -27.23
N GLY A 224 -4.51 -13.95 -27.51
CA GLY A 224 -4.90 -12.76 -28.27
C GLY A 224 -5.99 -11.96 -27.55
N GLY A 225 -6.13 -10.69 -27.89
CA GLY A 225 -7.16 -9.81 -27.34
C GLY A 225 -6.60 -8.57 -26.68
N ILE A 226 -7.53 -7.68 -26.32
CA ILE A 226 -7.28 -6.45 -25.58
C ILE A 226 -7.54 -6.75 -24.11
N TYR A 227 -6.65 -6.31 -23.23
CA TYR A 227 -6.80 -6.43 -21.79
C TYR A 227 -6.69 -5.06 -21.15
N ILE A 228 -7.72 -4.69 -20.41
CA ILE A 228 -7.88 -3.38 -19.79
C ILE A 228 -7.87 -3.62 -18.28
N LEU A 229 -6.94 -2.99 -17.55
CA LEU A 229 -6.85 -3.11 -16.11
C LEU A 229 -7.04 -1.74 -15.44
N ALA A 230 -7.97 -1.66 -14.49
CA ALA A 230 -8.16 -0.53 -13.59
C ALA A 230 -7.72 -0.93 -12.18
N ASN A 231 -7.22 0.01 -11.39
CA ASN A 231 -6.84 -0.25 -10.01
C ASN A 231 -7.06 0.97 -9.13
N GLN A 232 -7.33 0.78 -7.84
CA GLN A 232 -7.35 1.88 -6.89
C GLN A 232 -5.93 2.50 -6.78
N LYS A 233 -5.81 3.81 -6.51
CA LYS A 233 -4.52 4.49 -6.30
C LYS A 233 -4.60 5.47 -5.14
N GLY A 234 -3.84 5.24 -4.09
CA GLY A 234 -3.87 6.05 -2.86
C GLY A 234 -4.17 5.24 -1.60
N CYS A 235 -4.39 5.92 -0.49
CA CYS A 235 -4.70 5.31 0.82
C CYS A 235 -6.19 5.44 1.16
N ASP A 236 -6.97 4.36 1.08
CA ASP A 236 -8.42 4.39 1.31
C ASP A 236 -8.87 4.29 2.78
N GLY A 237 -7.96 4.51 3.73
CA GLY A 237 -8.29 4.63 5.15
C GLY A 237 -7.58 3.64 6.06
N ASP A 238 -6.62 2.86 5.54
CA ASP A 238 -5.83 1.94 6.36
C ASP A 238 -4.31 2.05 6.08
N ARG A 239 -3.56 0.99 6.42
CA ARG A 239 -2.09 0.93 6.29
C ARG A 239 -1.60 0.64 4.87
N LEU A 240 -2.51 0.30 3.96
CA LEU A 240 -2.20 -0.03 2.59
C LEU A 240 -2.18 1.23 1.75
N TYR A 241 -1.32 1.21 0.74
CA TYR A 241 -1.36 2.14 -0.36
C TYR A 241 -1.66 1.34 -1.62
N TYR A 242 -2.71 1.68 -2.33
CA TYR A 242 -3.04 1.09 -3.62
C TYR A 242 -2.20 1.79 -4.69
N ASP A 243 -1.48 1.01 -5.50
CA ASP A 243 -0.42 1.52 -6.36
C ASP A 243 -0.86 1.77 -7.80
N GLY A 244 -2.16 1.82 -8.09
CA GLY A 244 -2.62 2.09 -9.46
C GLY A 244 -2.01 1.11 -10.45
N CYS A 245 -1.16 1.62 -11.36
CA CYS A 245 -0.68 0.90 -12.54
C CYS A 245 -1.83 0.36 -13.39
N ALA A 246 -2.86 1.20 -13.58
CA ALA A 246 -3.85 0.94 -14.61
C ALA A 246 -3.12 0.79 -15.96
N MET A 247 -3.60 -0.10 -16.82
CA MET A 247 -2.93 -0.38 -18.10
C MET A 247 -3.89 -0.88 -19.16
N ILE A 248 -3.48 -0.72 -20.41
CA ILE A 248 -4.15 -1.30 -21.56
C ILE A 248 -3.09 -2.06 -22.35
N SER A 249 -3.32 -3.35 -22.59
CA SER A 249 -2.44 -4.21 -23.39
C SER A 249 -3.21 -4.88 -24.53
N MET A 250 -2.53 -5.21 -25.61
CA MET A 250 -3.10 -5.94 -26.74
C MET A 250 -2.07 -6.95 -27.25
N ASN A 251 -2.49 -8.20 -27.42
CA ASN A 251 -1.70 -9.27 -28.05
C ASN A 251 -0.26 -9.44 -27.49
N GLY A 252 -0.05 -9.20 -26.21
CA GLY A 252 1.25 -9.35 -25.54
C GLY A 252 2.02 -8.05 -25.32
N GLU A 253 1.53 -6.92 -25.85
CA GLU A 253 2.21 -5.64 -25.75
C GLU A 253 1.38 -4.62 -24.97
N THR A 254 2.04 -3.81 -24.15
CA THR A 254 1.39 -2.71 -23.44
C THR A 254 1.26 -1.50 -24.36
N VAL A 255 0.09 -0.87 -24.34
CA VAL A 255 -0.26 0.30 -25.17
C VAL A 255 -0.43 1.56 -24.32
N ALA A 256 -0.92 1.43 -23.08
CA ALA A 256 -1.05 2.53 -22.14
C ALA A 256 -0.61 2.12 -20.74
N GLN A 257 0.13 3.00 -20.06
CA GLN A 257 0.62 2.83 -18.69
C GLN A 257 0.14 4.00 -17.83
N GLY A 258 -0.48 3.70 -16.71
CA GLY A 258 -0.84 4.66 -15.66
C GLY A 258 0.23 4.77 -14.59
N SER A 259 0.10 5.80 -13.76
CA SER A 259 1.02 6.09 -12.68
C SER A 259 0.97 5.01 -11.60
N GLN A 260 2.14 4.68 -11.03
CA GLN A 260 2.20 3.84 -9.82
C GLN A 260 1.90 4.68 -8.56
N PHE A 261 2.45 5.89 -8.53
CA PHE A 261 2.30 6.84 -7.44
C PHE A 261 2.05 8.24 -8.02
N SER A 262 0.97 8.90 -7.59
CA SER A 262 0.74 10.31 -7.89
C SER A 262 -0.29 10.87 -6.92
N LEU A 263 -0.35 12.20 -6.80
CA LEU A 263 -1.34 12.89 -5.95
C LEU A 263 -2.68 13.14 -6.66
N ASP A 264 -2.88 12.59 -7.86
CA ASP A 264 -4.14 12.74 -8.59
C ASP A 264 -5.23 11.86 -7.98
N ASP A 265 -6.37 12.44 -7.65
CA ASP A 265 -7.54 11.67 -7.19
C ASP A 265 -8.19 10.87 -8.34
N VAL A 266 -8.00 11.31 -9.60
CA VAL A 266 -8.53 10.68 -10.81
C VAL A 266 -7.49 10.69 -11.93
N GLU A 267 -7.04 9.52 -12.37
CA GLU A 267 -6.20 9.32 -13.56
C GLU A 267 -6.95 8.44 -14.57
N VAL A 268 -7.07 8.86 -15.83
CA VAL A 268 -7.77 8.11 -16.89
C VAL A 268 -6.86 7.88 -18.09
N LEU A 269 -6.66 6.60 -18.41
CA LEU A 269 -5.98 6.13 -19.62
C LEU A 269 -7.01 5.83 -20.70
N VAL A 270 -6.69 6.21 -21.93
CA VAL A 270 -7.52 5.96 -23.10
C VAL A 270 -6.62 5.42 -24.21
N ALA A 271 -7.07 4.37 -24.89
CA ALA A 271 -6.41 3.84 -26.08
C ALA A 271 -7.43 3.56 -27.17
N THR A 272 -7.04 3.86 -28.41
CA THR A 272 -7.76 3.45 -29.61
C THR A 272 -7.06 2.26 -30.23
N LEU A 273 -7.80 1.17 -30.45
CA LEU A 273 -7.26 -0.14 -30.86
C LEU A 273 -8.12 -0.71 -31.99
N ASP A 274 -7.52 -1.43 -32.94
CA ASP A 274 -8.25 -2.09 -34.02
C ASP A 274 -8.59 -3.53 -33.62
N LEU A 275 -9.87 -3.86 -33.59
CA LEU A 275 -10.34 -5.22 -33.31
C LEU A 275 -9.86 -6.24 -34.35
N GLU A 276 -9.56 -5.81 -35.57
CA GLU A 276 -9.01 -6.70 -36.61
C GLU A 276 -7.59 -7.15 -36.30
N ASP A 277 -6.82 -6.40 -35.50
CA ASP A 277 -5.50 -6.84 -35.04
C ASP A 277 -5.64 -8.02 -34.06
N VAL A 278 -6.69 -8.04 -33.23
CA VAL A 278 -7.03 -9.20 -32.38
C VAL A 278 -7.46 -10.40 -33.24
N ARG A 279 -8.35 -10.16 -34.20
CA ARG A 279 -8.93 -11.22 -35.05
C ARG A 279 -7.85 -11.89 -35.90
N SER A 280 -6.98 -11.10 -36.52
CA SER A 280 -5.86 -11.58 -37.34
C SER A 280 -4.81 -12.30 -36.49
N TYR A 281 -4.42 -11.74 -35.33
CA TYR A 281 -3.50 -12.39 -34.40
C TYR A 281 -4.01 -13.77 -33.94
N ARG A 282 -5.31 -13.88 -33.64
CA ARG A 282 -5.92 -15.18 -33.30
C ARG A 282 -6.00 -16.14 -34.49
N ALA A 283 -6.25 -15.62 -35.69
CA ALA A 283 -6.30 -16.43 -36.91
C ALA A 283 -4.93 -17.06 -37.23
N GLU A 284 -3.83 -16.35 -36.95
CA GLU A 284 -2.47 -16.88 -37.09
C GLU A 284 -2.23 -18.13 -36.21
N ILE A 285 -2.79 -18.16 -35.01
CA ILE A 285 -2.57 -19.22 -34.02
C ILE A 285 -3.56 -20.39 -34.23
N SER A 286 -3.26 -21.26 -35.19
CA SER A 286 -4.13 -22.40 -35.57
C SER A 286 -4.47 -23.36 -34.41
N SER A 287 -3.54 -23.62 -33.49
CA SER A 287 -3.75 -24.52 -32.35
C SER A 287 -4.80 -23.98 -31.37
N ARG A 288 -4.85 -22.65 -31.19
CA ARG A 288 -5.88 -21.96 -30.41
C ARG A 288 -7.25 -22.14 -31.03
N ASN A 289 -7.37 -22.01 -32.35
CA ASN A 289 -8.64 -22.13 -33.07
C ASN A 289 -9.25 -23.54 -32.94
N LEU A 290 -8.40 -24.57 -32.90
CA LEU A 290 -8.83 -25.94 -32.61
C LEU A 290 -9.34 -26.12 -31.17
N ALA A 291 -8.76 -25.41 -30.20
CA ALA A 291 -9.27 -25.43 -28.83
C ALA A 291 -10.59 -24.66 -28.69
N ALA A 292 -10.71 -23.51 -29.37
CA ALA A 292 -11.90 -22.66 -29.36
C ALA A 292 -13.15 -23.39 -29.89
N SER A 293 -13.01 -24.28 -30.88
CA SER A 293 -14.14 -25.03 -31.43
C SER A 293 -14.78 -26.04 -30.47
N LYS A 294 -14.17 -26.30 -29.31
CA LYS A 294 -14.63 -27.28 -28.31
C LYS A 294 -15.16 -26.62 -27.03
N VAL A 295 -15.17 -25.29 -26.95
CA VAL A 295 -15.51 -24.58 -25.71
C VAL A 295 -17.01 -24.64 -25.42
N ASN A 296 -17.38 -24.80 -24.15
CA ASN A 296 -18.78 -24.57 -23.75
C ASN A 296 -19.04 -23.06 -23.76
N PRO A 297 -20.08 -22.57 -24.45
CA PRO A 297 -20.26 -21.14 -24.65
C PRO A 297 -20.57 -20.40 -23.35
N TYR A 298 -20.16 -19.13 -23.26
CA TYR A 298 -20.64 -18.25 -22.19
C TYR A 298 -22.07 -17.79 -22.47
N PRO A 299 -22.91 -17.59 -21.43
CA PRO A 299 -24.12 -16.80 -21.56
C PRO A 299 -23.79 -15.41 -22.12
N ARG A 300 -24.52 -14.97 -23.15
CA ARG A 300 -24.28 -13.69 -23.84
C ARG A 300 -25.41 -12.71 -23.59
N VAL A 301 -25.11 -11.61 -22.92
CA VAL A 301 -26.01 -10.46 -22.80
C VAL A 301 -25.89 -9.64 -24.08
N LYS A 302 -26.97 -9.59 -24.87
CA LYS A 302 -27.01 -8.83 -26.13
C LYS A 302 -27.19 -7.35 -25.82
N VAL A 303 -26.26 -6.52 -26.29
CA VAL A 303 -26.27 -5.07 -26.07
C VAL A 303 -26.45 -4.37 -27.41
N ASN A 304 -27.54 -3.60 -27.57
CA ASN A 304 -27.82 -2.84 -28.79
C ASN A 304 -26.96 -1.57 -28.86
N PHE A 305 -25.65 -1.74 -28.92
CA PHE A 305 -24.64 -0.69 -28.93
C PHE A 305 -23.49 -1.12 -29.82
N ALA A 306 -22.79 -0.16 -30.43
CA ALA A 306 -21.53 -0.39 -31.12
C ALA A 306 -20.44 0.27 -30.30
N LEU A 307 -19.34 -0.42 -30.06
CA LEU A 307 -18.20 0.13 -29.33
C LEU A 307 -17.30 0.98 -30.25
N SER A 308 -17.31 0.70 -31.56
CA SER A 308 -16.66 1.54 -32.56
C SER A 308 -17.53 2.74 -32.91
N CYS A 309 -16.90 3.78 -33.46
CA CYS A 309 -17.62 4.91 -34.04
C CYS A 309 -18.05 4.58 -35.49
N PRO A 310 -19.14 5.18 -36.02
CA PRO A 310 -19.58 4.92 -37.40
C PRO A 310 -18.56 5.28 -38.49
N ASP A 311 -17.64 6.21 -38.20
CA ASP A 311 -16.55 6.64 -39.10
C ASP A 311 -15.19 6.32 -38.47
N ASP A 312 -14.90 5.02 -38.35
CA ASP A 312 -13.71 4.50 -37.67
C ASP A 312 -12.52 4.22 -38.60
N LEU A 313 -12.66 4.45 -39.90
CA LEU A 313 -11.66 4.13 -40.94
C LEU A 313 -10.35 4.92 -40.81
N ALA A 314 -10.45 6.19 -40.40
CA ALA A 314 -9.31 7.11 -40.32
C ALA A 314 -8.89 7.40 -38.87
N VAL A 315 -9.42 6.67 -37.89
CA VAL A 315 -9.10 6.91 -36.47
C VAL A 315 -7.72 6.31 -36.17
N PRO A 316 -6.72 7.12 -35.76
CA PRO A 316 -5.39 6.60 -35.45
C PRO A 316 -5.43 5.60 -34.29
N THR A 317 -4.76 4.47 -34.46
CA THR A 317 -4.56 3.48 -33.39
C THR A 317 -3.34 3.83 -32.55
N CYS A 318 -3.37 3.42 -31.28
CA CYS A 318 -2.25 3.59 -30.37
C CYS A 318 -1.18 2.53 -30.62
N MET A 319 0.09 2.94 -30.58
CA MET A 319 1.24 2.04 -30.77
C MET A 319 1.70 1.44 -29.43
N PRO A 320 2.32 0.25 -29.45
CA PRO A 320 2.97 -0.33 -28.28
C PRO A 320 4.00 0.60 -27.62
N ILE A 321 4.11 0.51 -26.29
CA ILE A 321 5.07 1.23 -25.47
C ILE A 321 5.90 0.26 -24.62
N GLN A 322 7.11 0.68 -24.26
CA GLN A 322 7.89 -0.01 -23.25
C GLN A 322 7.49 0.46 -21.86
N TRP A 323 7.15 -0.49 -20.97
CA TRP A 323 6.84 -0.20 -19.58
C TRP A 323 8.06 0.40 -18.86
N ARG A 324 7.85 1.50 -18.15
CA ARG A 324 8.89 2.13 -17.30
C ARG A 324 8.65 1.75 -15.85
N HIS A 325 9.63 1.08 -15.24
CA HIS A 325 9.61 0.72 -13.83
C HIS A 325 10.37 1.75 -13.00
N HIS A 326 9.90 1.95 -11.77
CA HIS A 326 10.65 2.67 -10.75
C HIS A 326 11.75 1.79 -10.16
N SER A 327 12.87 2.40 -9.77
CA SER A 327 13.85 1.73 -8.92
C SER A 327 13.26 1.47 -7.52
N PRO A 328 13.78 0.52 -6.74
CA PRO A 328 13.31 0.31 -5.37
C PRO A 328 13.39 1.57 -4.49
N GLU A 329 14.42 2.40 -4.68
CA GLU A 329 14.60 3.65 -3.94
C GLU A 329 13.58 4.71 -4.38
N GLU A 330 13.21 4.74 -5.66
CA GLU A 330 12.11 5.57 -6.17
C GLU A 330 10.74 5.10 -5.65
N GLU A 331 10.48 3.78 -5.60
CA GLU A 331 9.26 3.26 -4.99
C GLU A 331 9.16 3.65 -3.50
N ILE A 332 10.28 3.65 -2.77
CA ILE A 332 10.35 4.12 -1.38
C ILE A 332 10.18 5.63 -1.27
N SER A 333 10.70 6.40 -2.23
CA SER A 333 10.58 7.86 -2.21
C SER A 333 9.16 8.32 -2.53
N LEU A 334 8.40 7.58 -3.33
CA LEU A 334 7.09 7.97 -3.83
C LEU A 334 5.93 7.34 -3.06
N GLY A 335 5.94 6.03 -2.81
CA GLY A 335 4.79 5.31 -2.23
C GLY A 335 4.43 5.76 -0.82
N PRO A 336 5.33 5.63 0.16
CA PRO A 336 5.14 6.18 1.50
C PRO A 336 4.85 7.68 1.52
N ALA A 337 5.40 8.45 0.57
CA ALA A 337 5.16 9.90 0.49
C ALA A 337 3.71 10.22 0.07
N CYS A 338 3.20 9.56 -0.97
CA CYS A 338 1.79 9.70 -1.39
C CYS A 338 0.85 9.18 -0.30
N TRP A 339 1.23 8.12 0.42
CA TRP A 339 0.48 7.61 1.57
C TRP A 339 0.39 8.64 2.72
N LEU A 340 1.49 9.30 3.07
CA LEU A 340 1.47 10.37 4.07
C LEU A 340 0.63 11.57 3.62
N TRP A 341 0.64 11.93 2.34
CA TRP A 341 -0.22 13.00 1.82
C TRP A 341 -1.70 12.69 2.03
N ASP A 342 -2.12 11.47 1.66
CA ASP A 342 -3.50 11.03 1.86
C ASP A 342 -3.88 10.98 3.34
N TYR A 343 -2.99 10.48 4.21
CA TYR A 343 -3.22 10.51 5.66
C TYR A 343 -3.39 11.93 6.18
N LEU A 344 -2.52 12.86 5.79
CA LEU A 344 -2.57 14.24 6.27
C LEU A 344 -3.85 14.93 5.83
N ARG A 345 -4.17 14.87 4.54
CA ARG A 345 -5.32 15.57 3.99
C ARG A 345 -6.65 14.98 4.50
N ARG A 346 -6.76 13.65 4.65
CA ARG A 346 -7.98 12.95 5.09
C ARG A 346 -8.18 12.98 6.61
N SER A 347 -7.11 12.97 7.40
CA SER A 347 -7.18 13.10 8.86
C SER A 347 -7.56 14.51 9.33
N LYS A 348 -7.50 15.50 8.44
CA LYS A 348 -7.71 16.93 8.73
C LYS A 348 -6.74 17.49 9.79
N GLN A 349 -5.60 16.83 9.99
CA GLN A 349 -4.53 17.34 10.84
C GLN A 349 -3.74 18.44 10.13
N ALA A 350 -3.03 19.25 10.90
CA ALA A 350 -2.31 20.42 10.40
C ALA A 350 -0.86 20.10 9.98
N GLY A 351 -0.37 18.91 10.30
CA GLY A 351 0.97 18.48 9.91
C GLY A 351 1.46 17.24 10.64
N PHE A 352 2.77 17.09 10.69
CA PHE A 352 3.48 15.97 11.30
C PHE A 352 4.45 16.44 12.40
N LEU A 353 4.63 15.58 13.42
CA LEU A 353 5.74 15.64 14.36
C LEU A 353 6.60 14.39 14.21
N LEU A 354 7.90 14.55 14.01
CA LEU A 354 8.87 13.45 14.00
C LEU A 354 9.90 13.61 15.12
N PRO A 355 10.03 12.61 16.02
CA PRO A 355 11.21 12.45 16.86
C PRO A 355 12.46 12.17 16.00
N LEU A 356 13.26 13.19 15.74
CA LEU A 356 14.42 13.12 14.84
C LEU A 356 15.68 12.83 15.66
N SER A 357 16.25 11.64 15.51
CA SER A 357 17.39 11.17 16.33
C SER A 357 18.77 11.48 15.74
N GLY A 358 18.85 11.88 14.46
CA GLY A 358 20.13 11.99 13.74
C GLY A 358 20.72 10.64 13.32
N GLY A 359 19.90 9.57 13.38
CA GLY A 359 20.18 8.24 12.83
C GLY A 359 19.46 7.98 11.51
N ILE A 360 19.73 6.83 10.89
CA ILE A 360 19.27 6.49 9.54
C ILE A 360 17.74 6.47 9.41
N ASP A 361 17.03 5.86 10.36
CA ASP A 361 15.61 5.55 10.18
C ASP A 361 14.72 6.80 10.34
N SER A 362 14.99 7.62 11.35
CA SER A 362 14.31 8.91 11.51
C SER A 362 14.67 9.86 10.38
N SER A 363 15.90 9.82 9.87
CA SER A 363 16.29 10.59 8.69
C SER A 363 15.56 10.13 7.43
N ALA A 364 15.34 8.83 7.24
CA ALA A 364 14.57 8.29 6.12
C ALA A 364 13.10 8.73 6.20
N THR A 365 12.52 8.72 7.40
CA THR A 365 11.17 9.25 7.63
C THR A 365 11.09 10.74 7.26
N ALA A 366 12.09 11.54 7.64
CA ALA A 366 12.17 12.95 7.25
C ALA A 366 12.32 13.14 5.73
N CYS A 367 13.11 12.30 5.05
CA CYS A 367 13.24 12.32 3.60
C CYS A 367 11.94 11.96 2.88
N ILE A 368 11.13 11.04 3.42
CA ILE A 368 9.81 10.72 2.86
C ILE A 368 8.85 11.91 2.99
N VAL A 369 8.82 12.60 4.14
CA VAL A 369 8.03 13.83 4.28
C VAL A 369 8.51 14.92 3.32
N TYR A 370 9.82 15.05 3.12
CA TYR A 370 10.36 15.99 2.14
C TYR A 370 9.99 15.61 0.70
N SER A 371 10.04 14.33 0.34
CA SER A 371 9.57 13.81 -0.94
C SER A 371 8.07 14.12 -1.16
N MET A 372 7.25 13.95 -0.13
CA MET A 372 5.83 14.35 -0.15
C MET A 372 5.68 15.84 -0.49
N CYS A 373 6.50 16.72 0.11
CA CYS A 373 6.48 18.14 -0.21
C CYS A 373 6.87 18.42 -1.66
N HIS A 374 7.87 17.71 -2.20
CA HIS A 374 8.21 17.78 -3.63
C HIS A 374 7.05 17.37 -4.53
N GLN A 375 6.35 16.27 -4.19
CA GLN A 375 5.19 15.82 -4.95
C GLN A 375 4.04 16.83 -4.92
N VAL A 376 3.80 17.49 -3.78
CA VAL A 376 2.79 18.56 -3.66
C VAL A 376 3.15 19.74 -4.57
N CYS A 377 4.39 20.26 -4.48
CA CYS A 377 4.82 21.35 -5.35
C CYS A 377 4.75 20.96 -6.83
N LEU A 378 5.15 19.74 -7.19
CA LEU A 378 5.08 19.24 -8.56
C LEU A 378 3.63 19.15 -9.06
N ALA A 379 2.73 18.59 -8.26
CA ALA A 379 1.31 18.48 -8.61
C ALA A 379 0.66 19.86 -8.81
N VAL A 380 0.94 20.81 -7.91
CA VAL A 380 0.45 22.21 -8.04
C VAL A 380 1.02 22.88 -9.28
N LYS A 381 2.32 22.71 -9.54
CA LYS A 381 2.97 23.22 -10.76
C LYS A 381 2.35 22.64 -12.04
N ASN A 382 1.92 21.38 -11.99
CA ASN A 382 1.23 20.72 -13.09
C ASN A 382 -0.27 21.07 -13.17
N GLY A 383 -0.77 21.99 -12.34
CA GLY A 383 -2.14 22.49 -12.39
C GLY A 383 -3.16 21.63 -11.65
N ASN A 384 -2.73 20.75 -10.74
CA ASN A 384 -3.65 19.96 -9.93
C ASN A 384 -4.36 20.84 -8.88
N ALA A 385 -5.60 21.22 -9.16
CA ALA A 385 -6.42 22.10 -8.33
C ALA A 385 -6.81 21.46 -6.98
N ASP A 386 -7.01 20.14 -6.95
CA ASP A 386 -7.41 19.42 -5.73
C ASP A 386 -6.27 19.44 -4.71
N VAL A 387 -5.04 19.16 -5.16
CA VAL A 387 -3.84 19.23 -4.32
C VAL A 387 -3.58 20.66 -3.83
N LEU A 388 -3.79 21.67 -4.67
CA LEU A 388 -3.66 23.07 -4.27
C LEU A 388 -4.69 23.45 -3.19
N ALA A 389 -5.95 23.04 -3.35
CA ALA A 389 -7.00 23.28 -2.36
C ALA A 389 -6.69 22.60 -1.02
N ASP A 390 -6.23 21.36 -1.06
CA ASP A 390 -5.81 20.63 0.15
C ASP A 390 -4.59 21.27 0.81
N ALA A 391 -3.58 21.69 0.04
CA ALA A 391 -2.40 22.36 0.58
C ALA A 391 -2.78 23.67 1.31
N ARG A 392 -3.61 24.52 0.68
CA ARG A 392 -4.14 25.76 1.27
C ARG A 392 -4.91 25.52 2.55
N ARG A 393 -5.77 24.50 2.56
CA ARG A 393 -6.54 24.09 3.74
C ARG A 393 -5.64 23.64 4.87
N ILE A 394 -4.65 22.78 4.60
CA ILE A 394 -3.73 22.24 5.61
C ILE A 394 -2.92 23.37 6.25
N VAL A 395 -2.40 24.31 5.46
CA VAL A 395 -1.60 25.43 5.99
C VAL A 395 -2.46 26.59 6.52
N ASN A 396 -3.78 26.51 6.37
CA ASN A 396 -4.75 27.53 6.74
C ASN A 396 -4.44 28.92 6.11
N ASP A 397 -4.16 28.93 4.80
CA ASP A 397 -3.86 30.13 4.01
C ASP A 397 -4.42 29.95 2.59
N GLU A 398 -5.53 30.64 2.28
CA GLU A 398 -6.23 30.52 0.98
C GLU A 398 -5.42 31.10 -0.20
N THR A 399 -4.46 31.99 0.08
CA THR A 399 -3.63 32.63 -0.94
C THR A 399 -2.37 31.85 -1.25
N TYR A 400 -2.02 30.89 -0.40
CA TYR A 400 -0.80 30.13 -0.49
C TYR A 400 -0.70 29.29 -1.77
N ILE A 401 0.49 29.24 -2.35
CA ILE A 401 0.83 28.39 -3.50
C ILE A 401 2.18 27.73 -3.17
N PRO A 402 2.24 26.40 -2.98
CA PRO A 402 3.49 25.71 -2.68
C PRO A 402 4.38 25.65 -3.92
N GLU A 403 5.45 26.45 -3.94
CA GLU A 403 6.47 26.45 -4.99
C GLU A 403 7.80 25.83 -4.52
N ASP A 404 8.23 26.15 -3.29
CA ASP A 404 9.44 25.61 -2.68
C ASP A 404 9.08 24.48 -1.69
N PRO A 405 9.53 23.23 -1.94
CA PRO A 405 9.31 22.11 -1.04
C PRO A 405 9.81 22.36 0.40
N ARG A 406 10.88 23.16 0.59
CA ARG A 406 11.40 23.47 1.93
C ARG A 406 10.47 24.39 2.70
N GLU A 407 9.84 25.32 2.00
CA GLU A 407 8.88 26.25 2.58
C GLU A 407 7.59 25.52 2.97
N PHE A 408 7.07 24.67 2.09
CA PHE A 408 5.91 23.84 2.43
C PHE A 408 6.21 22.90 3.61
N CYS A 409 7.38 22.24 3.58
CA CYS A 409 7.88 21.40 4.68
C CYS A 409 7.91 22.16 6.01
N LYS A 410 8.37 23.42 6.03
CA LYS A 410 8.37 24.25 7.25
C LYS A 410 6.99 24.44 7.86
N ARG A 411 5.94 24.52 7.03
CA ARG A 411 4.56 24.73 7.48
C ARG A 411 3.95 23.46 8.06
N VAL A 412 4.21 22.32 7.41
CA VAL A 412 3.53 21.06 7.73
C VAL A 412 4.37 20.07 8.55
N PHE A 413 5.66 20.35 8.78
CA PHE A 413 6.56 19.39 9.42
C PHE A 413 7.35 19.99 10.58
N THR A 414 7.16 19.39 11.76
CA THR A 414 7.94 19.67 12.97
C THR A 414 8.86 18.48 13.26
N THR A 415 10.16 18.74 13.43
CA THR A 415 11.12 17.74 13.86
C THR A 415 11.57 18.04 15.29
N CYS A 416 11.78 17.01 16.11
CA CYS A 416 12.14 17.17 17.52
C CYS A 416 13.31 16.25 17.90
N TYR A 417 14.47 16.83 18.20
CA TYR A 417 15.59 16.13 18.81
C TYR A 417 15.49 16.22 20.33
N MET A 418 15.53 15.06 21.00
CA MET A 418 15.33 14.93 22.45
C MET A 418 16.56 14.29 23.09
N ALA A 419 17.54 15.13 23.42
CA ALA A 419 18.81 14.72 24.01
C ALA A 419 18.63 14.23 25.45
N SER A 420 19.52 13.32 25.86
CA SER A 420 19.78 12.95 27.26
C SER A 420 21.23 13.31 27.63
N GLU A 421 21.60 13.16 28.89
CA GLU A 421 22.97 13.33 29.38
C GLU A 421 24.01 12.44 28.66
N ASN A 422 23.54 11.36 28.02
CA ASN A 422 24.34 10.41 27.26
C ASN A 422 24.44 10.74 25.76
N SER A 423 23.70 11.74 25.28
CA SER A 423 23.62 12.06 23.85
C SER A 423 24.84 12.83 23.38
N SER A 424 25.39 12.46 22.22
CA SER A 424 26.55 13.15 21.64
C SER A 424 26.15 14.46 20.96
N GLN A 425 27.08 15.42 20.94
CA GLN A 425 26.90 16.65 20.17
C GLN A 425 26.76 16.35 18.66
N ASP A 426 27.35 15.24 18.20
CA ASP A 426 27.31 14.84 16.79
C ASP A 426 25.91 14.40 16.35
N THR A 427 25.19 13.57 17.13
CA THR A 427 23.80 13.20 16.79
C THR A 427 22.89 14.44 16.75
N CYS A 428 23.04 15.33 17.72
CA CYS A 428 22.33 16.60 17.77
C CYS A 428 22.60 17.46 16.52
N ASN A 429 23.87 17.60 16.13
CA ASN A 429 24.26 18.40 14.96
C ASN A 429 23.72 17.80 13.66
N ARG A 430 23.74 16.46 13.52
CA ARG A 430 23.18 15.78 12.34
C ARG A 430 21.68 16.00 12.20
N ALA A 431 20.93 15.85 13.30
CA ALA A 431 19.49 16.09 13.31
C ALA A 431 19.16 17.53 12.93
N LYS A 432 19.87 18.50 13.52
CA LYS A 432 19.71 19.93 13.23
C LYS A 432 20.01 20.25 11.76
N LEU A 433 21.14 19.78 11.23
CA LEU A 433 21.57 20.08 9.86
C LEU A 433 20.58 19.49 8.84
N LEU A 434 20.10 18.26 9.06
CA LEU A 434 19.09 17.67 8.19
C LEU A 434 17.78 18.47 8.23
N ALA A 435 17.32 18.85 9.43
CA ALA A 435 16.12 19.66 9.60
C ALA A 435 16.21 21.02 8.89
N GLU A 436 17.37 21.67 8.93
CA GLU A 436 17.66 22.91 8.20
C GLU A 436 17.62 22.72 6.68
N GLN A 437 18.19 21.61 6.17
CA GLN A 437 18.22 21.32 4.74
C GLN A 437 16.82 21.06 4.18
N ILE A 438 15.99 20.27 4.87
CA ILE A 438 14.62 19.99 4.43
C ILE A 438 13.64 21.13 4.74
N GLY A 439 14.00 22.06 5.64
CA GLY A 439 13.20 23.24 5.99
C GLY A 439 12.22 23.06 7.16
N SER A 440 12.20 21.91 7.85
CA SER A 440 11.26 21.64 8.94
C SER A 440 11.40 22.62 10.12
N TYR A 441 10.32 22.82 10.89
CA TYR A 441 10.41 23.50 12.19
C TYR A 441 11.10 22.60 13.22
N HIS A 442 12.35 22.92 13.56
CA HIS A 442 13.18 22.06 14.41
C HIS A 442 13.14 22.47 15.89
N ILE A 443 12.88 21.50 16.76
CA ILE A 443 12.91 21.64 18.21
C ILE A 443 14.09 20.81 18.74
N ASN A 444 14.86 21.41 19.64
CA ASN A 444 15.92 20.74 20.37
C ASN A 444 15.67 20.91 21.87
N LEU A 445 15.59 19.80 22.60
CA LEU A 445 15.35 19.79 24.04
C LEU A 445 16.15 18.70 24.75
N ASN A 446 16.26 18.83 26.08
CA ASN A 446 16.89 17.84 26.94
C ASN A 446 15.84 17.19 27.87
N ILE A 447 15.89 15.87 28.02
CA ILE A 447 14.91 15.08 28.78
C ILE A 447 15.31 14.80 30.24
N ASP A 448 16.54 15.15 30.64
CA ASP A 448 17.15 14.69 31.89
C ASP A 448 16.39 15.18 33.11
N ALA A 449 15.82 16.38 33.07
CA ALA A 449 15.00 16.90 34.16
C ALA A 449 13.79 15.99 34.43
N ALA A 450 13.10 15.54 33.38
CA ALA A 450 11.97 14.64 33.48
C ALA A 450 12.41 13.23 33.91
N VAL A 451 13.51 12.72 33.35
CA VAL A 451 14.07 11.40 33.73
C VAL A 451 14.48 11.38 35.20
N LYS A 452 15.21 12.41 35.67
CA LYS A 452 15.61 12.56 37.08
C LYS A 452 14.42 12.65 38.01
N ALA A 453 13.36 13.36 37.63
CA ALA A 453 12.13 13.40 38.41
C ALA A 453 11.48 12.01 38.56
N VAL A 454 11.37 11.26 37.46
CA VAL A 454 10.78 9.90 37.47
C VAL A 454 11.61 8.93 38.29
N VAL A 455 12.93 8.90 38.10
CA VAL A 455 13.83 8.05 38.88
C VAL A 455 13.84 8.48 40.35
N GLY A 456 13.78 9.79 40.62
CA GLY A 456 13.67 10.34 41.97
C GLY A 456 12.42 9.86 42.71
N ILE A 457 11.26 9.85 42.06
CA ILE A 457 10.03 9.29 42.62
C ILE A 457 10.23 7.80 42.99
N PHE A 458 10.82 7.01 42.10
CA PHE A 458 11.11 5.60 42.37
C PHE A 458 12.04 5.44 43.59
N SER A 459 13.11 6.24 43.67
CA SER A 459 14.05 6.19 44.78
C SER A 459 13.44 6.62 46.11
N VAL A 460 12.59 7.65 46.12
CA VAL A 460 11.89 8.08 47.34
C VAL A 460 10.95 6.99 47.86
N VAL A 461 10.23 6.31 46.98
CA VAL A 461 9.24 5.28 47.37
C VAL A 461 9.91 3.96 47.77
N THR A 462 10.98 3.56 47.10
CA THR A 462 11.61 2.23 47.29
C THR A 462 12.85 2.24 48.17
N GLY A 463 13.46 3.41 48.40
CA GLY A 463 14.76 3.53 49.05
C GLY A 463 15.94 3.02 48.21
N GLN A 464 15.73 2.70 46.93
CA GLN A 464 16.76 2.16 46.03
C GLN A 464 17.00 3.10 44.84
N THR A 465 18.25 3.23 44.40
CA THR A 465 18.60 4.04 43.21
C THR A 465 19.21 3.13 42.14
N PRO A 466 18.50 2.87 41.03
CA PRO A 466 19.02 2.06 39.95
C PRO A 466 20.25 2.72 39.30
N ARG A 467 21.20 1.92 38.84
CA ARG A 467 22.42 2.41 38.17
C ARG A 467 22.56 1.82 36.77
N PHE A 468 23.24 2.55 35.88
CA PHE A 468 23.67 2.00 34.59
C PHE A 468 24.75 0.93 34.79
N SER A 469 24.88 0.00 33.84
CA SER A 469 25.88 -1.09 33.88
C SER A 469 27.31 -0.55 34.07
N VAL A 470 27.64 0.53 33.37
CA VAL A 470 28.95 1.22 33.47
C VAL A 470 29.26 1.77 34.87
N TYR A 471 28.22 1.99 35.70
CA TYR A 471 28.33 2.43 37.09
C TYR A 471 28.06 1.30 38.09
N GLY A 472 28.18 0.04 37.66
CA GLY A 472 28.03 -1.15 38.49
C GLY A 472 26.59 -1.60 38.74
N GLY A 473 25.61 -1.08 37.98
CA GLY A 473 24.24 -1.56 38.02
C GLY A 473 24.06 -2.92 37.35
N SER A 474 23.01 -3.66 37.72
CA SER A 474 22.66 -4.90 37.04
C SER A 474 22.11 -4.65 35.63
N SER A 475 22.13 -5.67 34.76
CA SER A 475 21.53 -5.59 33.41
C SER A 475 20.05 -5.19 33.44
N ARG A 476 19.33 -5.54 34.51
CA ARG A 476 17.92 -5.14 34.69
C ARG A 476 17.79 -3.65 34.98
N GLU A 477 18.65 -3.11 35.83
CA GLU A 477 18.64 -1.68 36.18
C GLU A 477 19.03 -0.83 34.96
N SER A 478 20.10 -1.19 34.26
CA SER A 478 20.53 -0.46 33.06
C SER A 478 19.42 -0.44 32.01
N LEU A 479 18.83 -1.60 31.70
CA LEU A 479 17.71 -1.69 30.77
C LEU A 479 16.50 -0.87 31.24
N ALA A 480 16.19 -0.83 32.54
CA ALA A 480 15.11 -0.02 33.07
C ALA A 480 15.36 1.48 32.87
N LEU A 481 16.58 1.97 33.13
CA LEU A 481 16.98 3.37 32.93
C LEU A 481 16.93 3.78 31.45
N GLN A 482 17.43 2.92 30.54
CA GLN A 482 17.29 3.13 29.10
C GLN A 482 15.82 3.22 28.68
N ASN A 483 14.99 2.30 29.17
CA ASN A 483 13.55 2.29 28.87
C ASN A 483 12.82 3.53 29.40
N VAL A 484 13.18 4.07 30.56
CA VAL A 484 12.59 5.31 31.10
C VAL A 484 12.87 6.47 30.16
N GLN A 485 14.12 6.65 29.73
CA GLN A 485 14.48 7.68 28.74
C GLN A 485 13.69 7.52 27.44
N ALA A 486 13.59 6.29 26.92
CA ALA A 486 12.85 6.00 25.69
C ALA A 486 11.35 6.36 25.79
N ARG A 487 10.70 6.07 26.93
CA ARG A 487 9.27 6.40 27.14
C ARG A 487 9.04 7.89 27.39
N ILE A 488 9.96 8.58 28.06
CA ILE A 488 9.84 10.03 28.26
C ILE A 488 9.89 10.77 26.92
N ARG A 489 10.72 10.31 25.97
CA ARG A 489 10.70 10.85 24.60
C ARG A 489 9.35 10.68 23.93
N MET A 490 8.67 9.55 24.12
CA MET A 490 7.31 9.35 23.60
C MET A 490 6.31 10.33 24.23
N VAL A 491 6.32 10.48 25.56
CA VAL A 491 5.44 11.42 26.27
C VAL A 491 5.64 12.85 25.75
N LEU A 492 6.89 13.27 25.57
CA LEU A 492 7.21 14.59 25.03
C LEU A 492 6.79 14.71 23.56
N ALA A 493 7.02 13.70 22.72
CA ALA A 493 6.60 13.72 21.32
C ALA A 493 5.10 14.01 21.19
N TYR A 494 4.24 13.33 21.97
CA TYR A 494 2.80 13.61 21.94
C TYR A 494 2.42 14.96 22.53
N LEU A 495 3.11 15.41 23.60
CA LEU A 495 2.89 16.75 24.16
C LEU A 495 3.15 17.84 23.11
N PHE A 496 4.29 17.76 22.42
CA PHE A 496 4.62 18.70 21.35
C PHE A 496 3.69 18.52 20.14
N ALA A 497 3.24 17.32 19.82
CA ALA A 497 2.32 17.11 18.71
C ALA A 497 0.98 17.82 18.94
N GLN A 498 0.52 17.84 20.18
CA GLN A 498 -0.71 18.50 20.59
C GLN A 498 -0.55 20.02 20.77
N LEU A 499 0.60 20.49 21.26
CA LEU A 499 0.74 21.88 21.73
C LEU A 499 1.75 22.75 20.97
N THR A 500 2.56 22.22 20.05
CA THR A 500 3.54 23.06 19.33
C THR A 500 2.86 24.12 18.47
N LEU A 501 1.79 23.74 17.75
CA LEU A 501 1.05 24.69 16.92
C LEU A 501 0.33 25.71 17.79
N TRP A 502 -0.29 25.28 18.90
CA TRP A 502 -0.88 26.18 19.90
C TRP A 502 0.15 27.19 20.43
N ALA A 503 1.36 26.75 20.79
CA ALA A 503 2.43 27.63 21.29
C ALA A 503 2.90 28.64 20.23
N ARG A 504 2.65 28.34 18.94
CA ARG A 504 2.92 29.22 17.79
C ARG A 504 1.72 30.06 17.37
N GLY A 505 0.60 30.00 18.10
CA GLY A 505 -0.64 30.69 17.76
C GLY A 505 -1.36 30.13 16.52
N MET A 506 -1.09 28.88 16.15
CA MET A 506 -1.68 28.20 15.00
C MET A 506 -2.73 27.17 15.45
N PRO A 507 -3.82 26.97 14.69
CA PRO A 507 -4.82 25.95 14.99
C PRO A 507 -4.33 24.54 14.62
N GLY A 508 -5.02 23.52 15.14
CA GLY A 508 -4.81 22.12 14.77
C GLY A 508 -3.77 21.38 15.62
N GLY A 509 -3.61 20.08 15.32
CA GLY A 509 -2.62 19.20 15.93
C GLY A 509 -1.74 18.54 14.86
N LEU A 510 -0.72 17.83 15.32
CA LEU A 510 0.23 17.11 14.47
C LEU A 510 0.07 15.59 14.64
N LEU A 511 0.21 14.83 13.56
CA LEU A 511 0.36 13.38 13.61
C LEU A 511 1.79 13.03 14.02
N VAL A 512 1.96 12.21 15.06
CA VAL A 512 3.27 11.68 15.46
C VAL A 512 3.70 10.59 14.48
N LEU A 513 4.88 10.76 13.90
CA LEU A 513 5.50 9.78 13.01
C LEU A 513 6.45 8.86 13.77
N GLY A 514 6.27 7.55 13.58
CA GLY A 514 7.21 6.53 14.02
C GLY A 514 8.32 6.29 13.02
N SER A 515 9.42 5.70 13.48
CA SER A 515 10.58 5.37 12.62
C SER A 515 11.14 3.99 12.89
N ALA A 516 10.30 3.05 13.33
CA ALA A 516 10.74 1.67 13.46
C ALA A 516 10.85 1.04 12.06
N ASN A 517 11.91 0.28 11.78
CA ASN A 517 12.05 -0.47 10.52
C ASN A 517 11.47 -1.90 10.63
N VAL A 518 11.30 -2.60 9.51
CA VAL A 518 10.66 -3.93 9.51
C VAL A 518 11.49 -5.00 10.22
N ASP A 519 12.81 -4.89 10.19
CA ASP A 519 13.74 -5.91 10.72
C ASP A 519 13.80 -5.87 12.25
N GLU A 520 13.89 -4.67 12.83
CA GLU A 520 13.83 -4.49 14.30
C GLU A 520 12.42 -4.78 14.84
N SER A 521 11.37 -4.47 14.08
CA SER A 521 9.99 -4.82 14.41
C SER A 521 9.81 -6.32 14.47
N LEU A 522 10.39 -7.07 13.52
CA LEU A 522 10.37 -8.53 13.50
C LEU A 522 11.13 -9.10 14.71
N ARG A 523 12.31 -8.53 15.00
CA ARG A 523 13.14 -8.94 16.12
C ARG A 523 12.55 -8.54 17.49
N GLY A 524 11.67 -7.54 17.48
CA GLY A 524 11.15 -6.83 18.64
C GLY A 524 12.24 -6.09 19.42
N TYR A 525 13.25 -5.58 18.72
CA TYR A 525 14.34 -4.77 19.25
C TYR A 525 13.92 -3.30 19.33
N LEU A 526 13.02 -3.03 20.28
CA LEU A 526 12.44 -1.71 20.56
C LEU A 526 11.89 -1.69 21.99
N THR A 527 11.76 -0.52 22.60
CA THR A 527 11.12 -0.41 23.91
C THR A 527 9.61 -0.34 23.74
N LYS A 528 8.87 -1.20 24.44
CA LYS A 528 7.39 -1.13 24.39
C LYS A 528 6.93 0.23 24.95
N TYR A 529 6.21 0.98 24.10
CA TYR A 529 5.72 2.35 24.35
C TYR A 529 6.79 3.46 24.40
N ASP A 530 7.90 3.31 23.65
CA ASP A 530 8.76 4.44 23.28
C ASP A 530 8.30 5.10 21.97
N CYS A 531 9.16 5.89 21.32
CA CYS A 531 8.86 6.52 20.02
C CYS A 531 8.65 5.53 18.85
N SER A 532 8.80 4.22 19.05
CA SER A 532 8.29 3.20 18.12
C SER A 532 6.76 3.12 18.14
N SER A 533 6.12 3.68 19.16
CA SER A 533 4.67 3.83 19.33
C SER A 533 4.26 5.28 19.01
N ALA A 534 3.73 5.48 17.81
CA ALA A 534 3.35 6.75 17.21
C ALA A 534 1.94 6.60 16.60
N ASP A 535 1.44 7.62 15.89
CA ASP A 535 0.14 7.53 15.21
C ASP A 535 0.26 6.66 13.95
N ILE A 536 1.29 6.92 13.14
CA ILE A 536 1.59 6.17 11.90
C ILE A 536 3.10 6.05 11.68
N ASN A 537 3.53 5.01 10.96
CA ASN A 537 4.94 4.77 10.63
C ASN A 537 5.13 4.50 9.11
N PRO A 538 5.70 5.44 8.34
CA PRO A 538 5.87 5.28 6.89
C PRO A 538 6.98 4.29 6.50
N ILE A 539 7.87 3.92 7.42
CA ILE A 539 9.01 3.03 7.13
C ILE A 539 8.93 1.65 7.81
N GLY A 540 7.88 1.40 8.61
CA GLY A 540 7.74 0.14 9.36
C GLY A 540 7.61 -1.13 8.52
N GLY A 541 7.32 -0.98 7.23
CA GLY A 541 7.33 -2.06 6.24
C GLY A 541 8.61 -2.18 5.43
N ILE A 542 9.67 -1.39 5.68
CA ILE A 542 10.87 -1.30 4.83
C ILE A 542 12.10 -1.89 5.55
N SER A 543 12.92 -2.64 4.80
CA SER A 543 14.17 -3.25 5.30
C SER A 543 15.23 -2.21 5.66
N LYS A 544 16.07 -2.48 6.66
CA LYS A 544 17.17 -1.58 7.03
C LYS A 544 18.16 -1.38 5.88
N THR A 545 18.38 -2.42 5.07
CA THR A 545 19.23 -2.35 3.88
C THR A 545 18.66 -1.40 2.84
N ASP A 546 17.35 -1.44 2.60
CA ASP A 546 16.71 -0.56 1.64
C ASP A 546 16.64 0.88 2.15
N LEU A 547 16.47 1.09 3.45
CA LEU A 547 16.57 2.43 4.04
C LEU A 547 17.96 3.05 3.82
N LYS A 548 19.05 2.26 3.90
CA LYS A 548 20.40 2.76 3.59
C LYS A 548 20.53 3.17 2.12
N ASN A 549 20.02 2.35 1.20
CA ASN A 549 20.05 2.66 -0.23
C ASN A 549 19.18 3.87 -0.56
N PHE A 550 18.01 3.99 0.07
CA PHE A 550 17.13 5.14 -0.06
C PHE A 550 17.76 6.44 0.45
N ILE A 551 18.50 6.40 1.56
CA ILE A 551 19.24 7.58 2.05
C ILE A 551 20.31 8.00 1.04
N GLN A 552 21.02 7.05 0.43
CA GLN A 552 21.97 7.34 -0.64
C GLN A 552 21.27 7.99 -1.85
N TYR A 553 20.12 7.44 -2.26
CA TYR A 553 19.28 8.05 -3.29
C TYR A 553 18.88 9.50 -2.94
N CYS A 554 18.53 9.77 -1.68
CA CYS A 554 18.17 11.12 -1.22
C CYS A 554 19.34 12.12 -1.24
N ILE A 555 20.57 11.66 -0.98
CA ILE A 555 21.77 12.50 -1.12
C ILE A 555 21.90 13.00 -2.56
N GLU A 556 21.67 12.10 -3.52
CA GLU A 556 21.86 12.38 -4.94
C GLU A 556 20.68 13.15 -5.57
N ASN A 557 19.44 12.78 -5.22
CA ASN A 557 18.25 13.31 -5.87
C ASN A 557 17.64 14.51 -5.14
N PHE A 558 17.76 14.58 -3.81
CA PHE A 558 17.28 15.72 -3.00
C PHE A 558 18.39 16.65 -2.54
N GLN A 559 19.66 16.35 -2.85
CA GLN A 559 20.82 17.19 -2.53
C GLN A 559 20.99 17.45 -1.01
N LEU A 560 20.58 16.47 -0.19
CA LEU A 560 20.64 16.56 1.28
C LEU A 560 22.01 16.09 1.80
N THR A 561 23.00 16.98 1.82
CA THR A 561 24.37 16.63 2.21
C THR A 561 24.53 16.22 3.67
N ALA A 562 23.59 16.60 4.55
CA ALA A 562 23.57 16.19 5.97
C ALA A 562 23.57 14.68 6.12
N LEU A 563 22.90 13.98 5.19
CA LEU A 563 22.75 12.53 5.19
C LEU A 563 24.07 11.78 5.03
N ARG A 564 25.11 12.38 4.42
CA ARG A 564 26.44 11.76 4.31
C ARG A 564 27.03 11.44 5.67
N SER A 565 26.94 12.40 6.60
CA SER A 565 27.42 12.24 7.97
C SER A 565 26.59 11.23 8.77
N ILE A 566 25.28 11.12 8.47
CA ILE A 566 24.36 10.15 9.08
C ILE A 566 24.68 8.73 8.60
N MET A 567 24.95 8.56 7.30
CA MET A 567 25.34 7.25 6.75
C MET A 567 26.68 6.75 7.27
N SER A 568 27.65 7.64 7.49
CA SER A 568 28.96 7.26 8.01
C SER A 568 28.98 6.99 9.52
N ALA A 569 27.94 7.42 10.25
CA ALA A 569 27.87 7.26 11.69
C ALA A 569 27.59 5.80 12.07
N PRO A 570 28.24 5.26 13.13
CA PRO A 570 27.93 3.93 13.63
C PRO A 570 26.49 3.88 14.17
N PRO A 571 25.71 2.83 13.84
CA PRO A 571 24.34 2.68 14.34
C PRO A 571 24.36 2.33 15.84
N THR A 572 23.80 3.21 16.65
CA THR A 572 23.75 3.05 18.10
C THR A 572 22.63 3.84 18.76
N ALA A 573 22.11 3.30 19.86
CA ALA A 573 21.24 3.98 20.78
C ALA A 573 22.08 4.63 21.91
N GLU A 574 22.22 5.95 21.89
CA GLU A 574 22.90 6.75 22.94
C GLU A 574 22.05 6.83 24.23
N LEU A 575 21.73 5.67 24.82
CA LEU A 575 20.88 5.51 26.01
C LEU A 575 21.68 5.13 27.26
N GLU A 576 22.92 4.67 27.10
CA GLU A 576 23.87 4.42 28.18
C GLU A 576 24.97 5.48 28.17
N PRO A 577 25.61 5.75 29.33
CA PRO A 577 26.73 6.68 29.39
C PRO A 577 27.87 6.25 28.48
N LEU A 578 28.48 7.24 27.83
CA LEU A 578 29.63 7.03 26.95
C LEU A 578 30.81 6.45 27.75
N VAL A 579 31.50 5.48 27.18
CA VAL A 579 32.74 4.91 27.72
C VAL A 579 33.90 5.59 26.99
N ASP A 580 34.77 6.31 27.71
CA ASP A 580 35.88 7.09 27.14
C ASP A 580 35.45 8.10 26.04
N GLY A 581 34.24 8.67 26.16
CA GLY A 581 33.68 9.59 25.17
C GLY A 581 33.20 8.93 23.88
N GLN A 582 33.22 7.59 23.82
CA GLN A 582 32.71 6.80 22.71
C GLN A 582 31.48 6.00 23.13
N VAL A 583 30.70 5.66 22.11
CA VAL A 583 29.50 4.85 22.25
C VAL A 583 29.89 3.43 22.65
N ALA A 584 29.24 2.89 23.68
CA ALA A 584 29.58 1.59 24.26
C ALA A 584 29.32 0.39 23.32
N GLN A 585 28.26 0.43 22.49
CA GLN A 585 27.83 -0.72 21.69
C GLN A 585 26.99 -0.33 20.46
N THR A 586 27.09 -1.12 19.38
CA THR A 586 26.25 -0.98 18.18
C THR A 586 24.98 -1.82 18.27
N ASP A 587 23.94 -1.44 17.53
CA ASP A 587 22.65 -2.15 17.53
C ASP A 587 22.80 -3.64 17.16
N GLU A 588 23.61 -3.95 16.15
CA GLU A 588 23.82 -5.34 15.69
C GLU A 588 24.55 -6.19 16.74
N ALA A 589 25.49 -5.60 17.47
CA ALA A 589 26.18 -6.26 18.56
C ALA A 589 25.20 -6.58 19.70
N ASP A 590 24.31 -5.65 20.05
CA ASP A 590 23.30 -5.88 21.10
C ASP A 590 22.21 -6.89 20.68
N MET A 591 21.76 -6.84 19.42
CA MET A 591 20.83 -7.84 18.89
C MET A 591 21.44 -9.26 18.81
N GLY A 592 22.78 -9.35 18.68
CA GLY A 592 23.52 -10.58 18.44
C GLY A 592 23.31 -11.14 17.03
N MET A 593 22.98 -10.28 16.07
CA MET A 593 22.75 -10.60 14.65
C MET A 593 22.79 -9.34 13.81
N THR A 594 23.24 -9.47 12.57
CA THR A 594 23.28 -8.33 11.63
C THR A 594 21.91 -8.08 11.01
N TYR A 595 21.68 -6.87 10.49
CA TYR A 595 20.47 -6.55 9.73
C TYR A 595 20.34 -7.42 8.47
N THR A 596 21.46 -7.77 7.83
CA THR A 596 21.49 -8.69 6.68
C THR A 596 20.97 -10.08 7.06
N GLU A 597 21.42 -10.62 8.20
CA GLU A 597 20.91 -11.89 8.72
C GLU A 597 19.42 -11.80 9.07
N LEU A 598 18.99 -10.70 9.70
CA LEU A 598 17.59 -10.46 10.06
C LEU A 598 16.65 -10.45 8.85
N SER A 599 17.04 -9.76 7.77
CA SER A 599 16.30 -9.77 6.52
C SER A 599 16.18 -11.18 5.93
N ILE A 600 17.24 -12.00 5.99
CA ILE A 600 17.19 -13.41 5.56
C ILE A 600 16.23 -14.21 6.45
N TYR A 601 16.32 -14.09 7.78
CA TYR A 601 15.41 -14.77 8.70
C TYR A 601 13.96 -14.37 8.44
N GLY A 602 13.68 -13.08 8.23
CA GLY A 602 12.36 -12.55 7.92
C GLY A 602 11.77 -13.15 6.65
N LYS A 603 12.54 -13.14 5.55
CA LYS A 603 12.14 -13.73 4.26
C LYS A 603 11.93 -15.24 4.37
N LEU A 604 12.84 -15.97 5.03
CA LEU A 604 12.67 -17.41 5.24
C LEU A 604 11.43 -17.72 6.09
N ARG A 605 11.19 -16.97 7.17
CA ARG A 605 10.05 -17.14 8.07
C ARG A 605 8.72 -16.86 7.38
N LYS A 606 8.60 -15.71 6.70
CA LYS A 606 7.32 -15.21 6.21
C LYS A 606 7.06 -15.53 4.74
N ILE A 607 8.05 -15.45 3.86
CA ILE A 607 7.89 -15.77 2.43
C ILE A 607 8.01 -17.28 2.24
N ALA A 608 9.13 -17.88 2.67
CA ALA A 608 9.38 -19.32 2.51
C ALA A 608 8.68 -20.21 3.56
N LYS A 609 7.90 -19.61 4.47
CA LYS A 609 7.08 -20.29 5.49
C LYS A 609 7.88 -21.25 6.40
N ALA A 610 9.14 -20.92 6.68
CA ALA A 610 10.04 -21.79 7.45
C ALA A 610 9.90 -21.57 8.97
N GLY A 611 9.55 -22.65 9.70
CA GLY A 611 9.74 -22.73 11.15
C GLY A 611 11.22 -22.97 11.53
N PRO A 612 11.55 -23.15 12.83
CA PRO A 612 12.94 -23.24 13.28
C PRO A 612 13.75 -24.33 12.56
N TYR A 613 13.22 -25.55 12.49
CA TYR A 613 13.91 -26.67 11.86
C TYR A 613 14.12 -26.46 10.35
N SER A 614 13.05 -26.06 9.63
CA SER A 614 13.14 -25.80 8.19
C SER A 614 14.10 -24.65 7.86
N MET A 615 14.14 -23.61 8.70
CA MET A 615 15.07 -22.50 8.53
C MET A 615 16.51 -22.98 8.71
N PHE A 616 16.78 -23.79 9.74
CA PHE A 616 18.08 -24.42 9.95
C PHE A 616 18.52 -25.25 8.73
N CYS A 617 17.67 -26.16 8.22
CA CYS A 617 18.01 -26.98 7.06
C CYS A 617 18.33 -26.15 5.81
N LYS A 618 17.63 -25.03 5.61
CA LYS A 618 17.92 -24.11 4.49
C LYS A 618 19.25 -23.37 4.71
N LEU A 619 19.47 -22.84 5.90
CA LEU A 619 20.63 -22.02 6.20
C LEU A 619 21.94 -22.81 6.28
N ILE A 620 21.92 -24.09 6.63
CA ILE A 620 23.13 -24.94 6.53
C ILE A 620 23.69 -24.89 5.10
N ASN A 621 22.83 -24.93 4.09
CA ASN A 621 23.26 -24.91 2.70
C ASN A 621 23.59 -23.49 2.22
N ILE A 622 22.80 -22.49 2.62
CA ILE A 622 23.01 -21.09 2.22
C ILE A 622 24.30 -20.53 2.84
N TRP A 623 24.62 -20.91 4.07
CA TRP A 623 25.76 -20.41 4.83
C TRP A 623 26.90 -21.43 4.96
N LYS A 624 26.91 -22.48 4.15
CA LYS A 624 27.90 -23.56 4.23
C LYS A 624 29.37 -23.08 4.19
N GLU A 625 29.63 -21.98 3.49
CA GLU A 625 30.98 -21.42 3.32
C GLU A 625 31.38 -20.46 4.47
N ILE A 626 30.43 -20.03 5.30
CA ILE A 626 30.65 -19.01 6.36
C ILE A 626 30.26 -19.47 7.76
N CYS A 627 29.52 -20.58 7.89
CA CYS A 627 29.05 -21.12 9.16
C CYS A 627 29.05 -22.65 9.12
N THR A 628 29.53 -23.26 10.20
CA THR A 628 29.32 -24.67 10.51
C THR A 628 27.85 -24.95 10.83
N PRO A 629 27.37 -26.20 10.69
CA PRO A 629 26.01 -26.56 11.10
C PRO A 629 25.68 -26.17 12.54
N ARG A 630 26.66 -26.25 13.46
CA ARG A 630 26.48 -25.85 14.87
C ARG A 630 26.28 -24.35 15.04
N GLU A 631 27.01 -23.53 14.28
CA GLU A 631 26.83 -22.07 14.30
C GLU A 631 25.47 -21.68 13.71
N VAL A 632 25.05 -22.31 12.60
CA VAL A 632 23.71 -22.10 12.03
C VAL A 632 22.63 -22.46 13.05
N ALA A 633 22.77 -23.60 13.74
CA ALA A 633 21.84 -23.99 14.79
C ALA A 633 21.76 -22.95 15.92
N SER A 634 22.90 -22.43 16.39
CA SER A 634 22.95 -21.39 17.42
C SER A 634 22.22 -20.11 16.97
N LYS A 635 22.53 -19.65 15.75
CA LYS A 635 21.93 -18.45 15.14
C LYS A 635 20.41 -18.57 14.99
N VAL A 636 19.92 -19.69 14.44
CA VAL A 636 18.47 -19.94 14.27
C VAL A 636 17.76 -20.01 15.62
N LYS A 637 18.35 -20.71 16.61
CA LYS A 637 17.78 -20.81 17.95
C LYS A 637 17.69 -19.44 18.63
N HIS A 638 18.75 -18.64 18.53
CA HIS A 638 18.78 -17.27 19.06
C HIS A 638 17.69 -16.41 18.42
N PHE A 639 17.58 -16.41 17.09
CA PHE A 639 16.53 -15.69 16.38
C PHE A 639 15.13 -16.07 16.85
N PHE A 640 14.76 -17.36 16.85
CA PHE A 640 13.41 -17.79 17.23
C PHE A 640 13.09 -17.56 18.70
N ARG A 641 14.07 -17.77 19.60
CA ARG A 641 13.90 -17.45 21.02
C ARG A 641 13.55 -15.98 21.18
N MET A 642 14.34 -15.10 20.60
CA MET A 642 14.17 -13.68 20.80
C MET A 642 12.95 -13.09 20.06
N TYR A 643 12.66 -13.57 18.85
CA TYR A 643 11.39 -13.32 18.16
C TYR A 643 10.20 -13.65 19.06
N SER A 644 10.20 -14.85 19.65
CA SER A 644 9.06 -15.33 20.44
C SER A 644 8.89 -14.62 21.78
N VAL A 645 10.00 -14.24 22.45
CA VAL A 645 9.96 -13.42 23.68
C VAL A 645 9.36 -12.05 23.41
N ASN A 646 9.72 -11.43 22.28
CA ASN A 646 9.34 -10.05 21.99
C ASN A 646 8.05 -9.91 21.17
N ARG A 647 7.41 -11.00 20.72
CA ARG A 647 6.24 -10.91 19.84
C ARG A 647 5.08 -10.10 20.41
N HIS A 648 4.92 -10.10 21.73
CA HIS A 648 3.92 -9.28 22.43
C HIS A 648 4.06 -7.76 22.20
N LYS A 649 5.23 -7.27 21.75
CA LYS A 649 5.42 -5.86 21.37
C LYS A 649 4.71 -5.53 20.05
N MET A 650 4.65 -6.49 19.13
CA MET A 650 4.02 -6.33 17.81
C MET A 650 2.51 -6.09 17.89
N THR A 651 1.86 -6.61 18.92
CA THR A 651 0.41 -6.44 19.14
C THR A 651 -0.02 -4.99 19.33
N THR A 652 0.91 -4.13 19.75
CA THR A 652 0.65 -2.71 20.05
C THR A 652 1.62 -1.79 19.31
N LEU A 653 2.32 -2.29 18.28
CA LEU A 653 3.19 -1.46 17.47
C LEU A 653 2.35 -0.59 16.53
N THR A 654 2.88 0.58 16.21
CA THR A 654 2.29 1.57 15.29
C THR A 654 1.87 0.95 13.96
N PRO A 655 0.67 1.26 13.43
CA PRO A 655 0.30 0.88 12.07
C PRO A 655 1.30 1.46 11.08
N SER A 656 1.79 0.61 10.18
CA SER A 656 2.90 0.96 9.29
C SER A 656 2.52 0.75 7.83
N TYR A 657 3.01 1.63 6.95
CA TYR A 657 2.93 1.48 5.50
C TYR A 657 3.36 0.08 5.07
N HIS A 658 2.55 -0.59 4.26
CA HIS A 658 2.89 -1.90 3.74
C HIS A 658 3.83 -1.78 2.52
N ALA A 659 5.03 -2.37 2.63
CA ALA A 659 6.00 -2.43 1.52
C ALA A 659 6.52 -3.85 1.33
N GLU A 660 7.19 -4.41 2.35
CA GLU A 660 7.78 -5.74 2.26
C GLU A 660 6.78 -6.87 2.50
N ASN A 661 6.83 -7.87 1.61
CA ASN A 661 6.03 -9.10 1.70
C ASN A 661 6.44 -10.04 2.86
N TYR A 662 7.38 -9.62 3.70
CA TYR A 662 7.79 -10.33 4.91
C TYR A 662 7.44 -9.60 6.22
N SER A 663 6.61 -8.54 6.15
CA SER A 663 6.19 -7.76 7.31
C SER A 663 5.73 -8.62 8.51
N PRO A 664 6.15 -8.29 9.75
CA PRO A 664 5.69 -8.95 10.96
C PRO A 664 4.36 -8.41 11.49
N ASP A 665 3.68 -7.50 10.79
CA ASP A 665 2.45 -6.87 11.29
C ASP A 665 1.39 -7.88 11.77
N ASP A 666 0.93 -7.72 13.00
CA ASP A 666 0.00 -8.66 13.64
C ASP A 666 -1.48 -8.34 13.38
N ASN A 667 -1.79 -7.11 12.94
CA ASN A 667 -3.18 -6.68 12.77
C ASN A 667 -3.85 -7.26 11.51
N ARG A 668 -3.08 -7.37 10.43
CA ARG A 668 -3.59 -7.79 9.12
C ARG A 668 -2.73 -8.85 8.47
N PHE A 669 -1.43 -8.61 8.33
CA PHE A 669 -0.61 -9.39 7.39
C PHE A 669 -0.06 -10.71 7.96
N ASP A 670 0.34 -10.76 9.23
CA ASP A 670 1.05 -11.86 9.87
C ASP A 670 0.44 -12.25 11.22
N LEU A 671 -0.78 -12.81 11.16
CA LEU A 671 -1.49 -13.31 12.34
C LEU A 671 -0.70 -14.44 13.02
N ARG A 672 -0.30 -14.24 14.28
CA ARG A 672 0.53 -15.19 15.04
C ARG A 672 0.15 -15.17 16.53
N PRO A 673 0.42 -16.25 17.28
CA PRO A 673 0.43 -16.18 18.73
C PRO A 673 1.39 -15.08 19.22
N PHE A 674 1.11 -14.49 20.37
CA PHE A 674 2.02 -13.57 21.06
C PHE A 674 2.49 -14.10 22.42
N LEU A 675 1.91 -15.20 22.89
CA LEU A 675 2.36 -15.98 24.04
C LEU A 675 2.88 -17.33 23.55
N TYR A 676 4.20 -17.46 23.47
CA TYR A 676 4.88 -18.66 23.01
C TYR A 676 5.54 -19.41 24.16
N ASN A 677 5.71 -20.73 24.01
CA ASN A 677 6.78 -21.42 24.71
C ASN A 677 8.13 -21.07 24.04
N THR A 678 8.81 -20.07 24.59
CA THR A 678 10.02 -19.48 24.02
C THR A 678 11.25 -20.40 24.08
N SER A 679 11.14 -21.57 24.72
CA SER A 679 12.19 -22.59 24.70
C SER A 679 12.23 -23.38 23.39
N TRP A 680 11.12 -23.42 22.65
CA TRP A 680 10.98 -24.20 21.41
C TRP A 680 11.52 -25.64 21.56
N SER A 681 11.27 -26.24 22.72
CA SER A 681 12.00 -27.42 23.22
C SER A 681 11.99 -28.61 22.26
N TRP A 682 10.88 -28.85 21.55
CA TRP A 682 10.78 -29.89 20.52
C TRP A 682 11.61 -29.56 19.28
N GLN A 683 11.36 -28.38 18.69
CA GLN A 683 11.98 -27.94 17.44
C GLN A 683 13.50 -27.81 17.61
N PHE A 684 13.96 -27.30 18.74
CA PHE A 684 15.38 -27.15 19.03
C PHE A 684 16.08 -28.49 19.24
N ARG A 685 15.40 -29.47 19.85
CA ARG A 685 15.92 -30.85 19.97
C ARG A 685 16.03 -31.54 18.61
N CYS A 686 15.09 -31.28 17.69
CA CYS A 686 15.20 -31.76 16.31
C CYS A 686 16.44 -31.18 15.60
N ILE A 687 16.74 -29.89 15.81
CA ILE A 687 17.97 -29.27 15.30
C ILE A 687 19.20 -29.94 15.93
N ASP A 688 19.22 -30.13 17.25
CA ASP A 688 20.38 -30.74 17.95
C ASP A 688 20.69 -32.15 17.44
N LYS A 689 19.67 -32.95 17.13
CA LYS A 689 19.84 -34.29 16.54
C LYS A 689 20.48 -34.30 15.15
N GLN A 690 20.54 -33.17 14.45
CA GLN A 690 21.18 -33.06 13.13
C GLN A 690 22.61 -32.51 13.22
N VAL A 691 22.99 -31.95 14.36
CA VAL A 691 24.30 -31.32 14.61
C VAL A 691 25.19 -32.20 15.49
N ASN A 692 24.57 -33.01 16.37
CA ASN A 692 25.21 -34.12 17.07
C ASN A 692 25.37 -35.31 16.14
#